data_AF-A0A2J9IPN7-F1
#
_entry.id   AF-A0A2J9IPN7-F1
#
_cell.length_a   1.000
_cell.length_b   1.000
_cell.length_c   1.000
_cell.angle_alpha   90.00
_cell.angle_beta   90.00
_cell.angle_gamma   90.00
#
_symmetry.space_group_name_H-M   'P 1'
#
loop_
_entity.id
_entity.type
_entity.pdbx_description
1 polymer ?
#
loop_
_entity_poly.entity_id
_entity_poly.type
_entity_poly.pdbx_seq_one_letter_code
_entity_poly.pdbx_strand_id
1 'polypeptide(L)'
;MASMRRGLWGTVTALLAAGTVAVGLTGIGTMAAEPGEPVRLQLEEPLPYGITKERVEALTEQDPIRSWEPITVRVTDEWIARPLEEDADYPADVQLSTQLERMPVDMTVPGYDPSTLPAERHNGVVVDPEVFPDEDEDTGSPRDRPSIQLLQAFERNRDMGHSAASVVAMARTAGELSYSGLPREPLLWIGLTGAMGALTLGAGLLWARAVRAVSELRRRFRLARARVARVVLDLEALEVSVLALPEDRRPSGSAQEWNHFSGRALFLLQREEELESGLRRPTPRTVSAVDRYADAADRLAEDAAALAGTAEVRGGFAGAGDVLDRVASALVAPAERTLARLGQAPRQDRPGQPGHQRVDAAAADLRDAVDRLLSLLEEVRGTPGEDTSSWVGRWISAEARIGQCALELTRALDAGPDAEGRNELRRALLPDRGVAGTARVREGIGLPPTPAEASLLRVQEVLLLARAAAGEPLHALVAEAGTARGDQVSPSVSAQTRPTAAAVPGAVPGSAGIPKAGRFRFRKGTRMAGALAAVLLAGAAAAPLAAQATAEPDWYLEGDQEVGEVSVDGAELLPASDVELTAEEIRRRVDPELTESFDVTVAVRRAEDYLDRSPEDTASEYSRRVTLDSALEGSEKLIGEFPELADEATGELEPNAVIIPLMVWQGGRGGVMPALTGHVYEGTESWLGGYSFERTSAPLWDADDPGLMASAVAHEIEDVARGIQSNRTYEADLEFLPLWAVLTASGSVMFLALGGILEALAGTALGLRGHGRTGRALRAARGGLEQLMLGRDERELSAVAILGAGPAGSAQEAGQRLYESALVTAWREAEALGSLPLGAQRRPDTVRRAEALRDRVEDLARQDEDVHRRAERFLRDSR
;
A
#
# COMPACT_ATOMS: atom_id res chain seq x y z
N MET A 1 3.24 6.81 26.00
CA MET A 1 2.37 7.09 24.83
C MET A 1 2.85 6.37 23.57
N ALA A 2 4.13 6.36 23.20
CA ALA A 2 4.57 5.72 21.95
C ALA A 2 4.45 4.17 21.96
N SER A 3 4.70 3.50 23.09
CA SER A 3 4.48 2.03 23.19
C SER A 3 3.01 1.64 23.30
N MET A 4 2.23 2.45 24.02
CA MET A 4 0.77 2.27 24.13
C MET A 4 0.09 2.50 22.78
N ARG A 5 0.56 3.51 22.01
CA ARG A 5 0.18 3.72 20.61
C ARG A 5 0.66 2.58 19.70
N ARG A 6 1.83 1.99 19.92
CA ARG A 6 2.29 0.83 19.13
C ARG A 6 1.41 -0.40 19.34
N GLY A 7 1.04 -0.73 20.58
CA GLY A 7 0.12 -1.83 20.87
C GLY A 7 -1.25 -1.56 20.28
N LEU A 8 -1.83 -0.40 20.60
CA LEU A 8 -3.15 0.02 20.16
C LEU A 8 -3.29 0.07 18.63
N TRP A 9 -2.35 0.72 17.92
CA TRP A 9 -2.43 0.79 16.46
C TRP A 9 -2.17 -0.57 15.81
N GLY A 10 -1.38 -1.44 16.43
CA GLY A 10 -1.17 -2.79 15.91
C GLY A 10 -2.42 -3.65 16.02
N THR A 11 -3.11 -3.60 17.16
CA THR A 11 -4.39 -4.29 17.35
C THR A 11 -5.48 -3.71 16.46
N VAL A 12 -5.54 -2.37 16.31
CA VAL A 12 -6.50 -1.71 15.42
C VAL A 12 -6.26 -2.09 13.96
N THR A 13 -5.00 -2.10 13.50
CA THR A 13 -4.67 -2.57 12.13
C THR A 13 -5.08 -4.02 11.94
N ALA A 14 -4.83 -4.90 12.90
CA ALA A 14 -5.20 -6.31 12.79
C ALA A 14 -6.73 -6.50 12.74
N LEU A 15 -7.48 -5.80 13.59
CA LEU A 15 -8.94 -5.84 13.60
C LEU A 15 -9.54 -5.29 12.30
N LEU A 16 -9.04 -4.16 11.79
CA LEU A 16 -9.50 -3.58 10.54
C LEU A 16 -9.14 -4.44 9.34
N ALA A 17 -7.96 -5.07 9.33
CA ALA A 17 -7.59 -6.03 8.30
C ALA A 17 -8.51 -7.25 8.31
N ALA A 18 -8.77 -7.83 9.47
CA ALA A 18 -9.72 -8.93 9.62
C ALA A 18 -11.13 -8.53 9.19
N GLY A 19 -11.58 -7.31 9.54
CA GLY A 19 -12.86 -6.78 9.09
C GLY A 19 -12.92 -6.55 7.58
N THR A 20 -11.84 -6.07 6.96
CA THR A 20 -11.77 -5.90 5.49
C THR A 20 -11.90 -7.25 4.78
N VAL A 21 -11.21 -8.28 5.29
CA VAL A 21 -11.30 -9.64 4.76
C VAL A 21 -12.69 -10.23 4.99
N ALA A 22 -13.27 -10.04 6.17
CA ALA A 22 -14.62 -10.52 6.46
C ALA A 22 -15.65 -9.89 5.52
N VAL A 23 -15.61 -8.56 5.32
CA VAL A 23 -16.49 -7.84 4.39
C VAL A 23 -16.29 -8.33 2.95
N GLY A 24 -15.04 -8.52 2.50
CA GLY A 24 -14.76 -9.05 1.18
C GLY A 24 -15.25 -10.49 0.98
N LEU A 25 -15.07 -11.36 1.98
CA LEU A 25 -15.54 -12.75 1.95
C LEU A 25 -17.07 -12.84 2.03
N THR A 26 -17.71 -11.96 2.81
CA THR A 26 -19.17 -11.86 2.84
C THR A 26 -19.68 -11.41 1.49
N GLY A 27 -19.10 -10.38 0.87
CA GLY A 27 -19.47 -9.95 -0.47
C GLY A 27 -19.32 -11.03 -1.54
N ILE A 28 -18.24 -11.83 -1.47
CA ILE A 28 -18.07 -13.00 -2.34
C ILE A 28 -19.15 -14.06 -2.06
N GLY A 29 -19.38 -14.38 -0.79
CA GLY A 29 -20.38 -15.37 -0.39
C GLY A 29 -21.81 -14.97 -0.75
N THR A 30 -22.15 -13.69 -0.70
CA THR A 30 -23.47 -13.18 -1.11
C THR A 30 -23.63 -13.20 -2.62
N MET A 31 -22.56 -12.95 -3.38
CA MET A 31 -22.62 -13.01 -4.85
C MET A 31 -22.67 -14.45 -5.37
N ALA A 32 -21.94 -15.37 -4.72
CA ALA A 32 -21.84 -16.77 -5.13
C ALA A 32 -22.88 -17.69 -4.47
N ALA A 33 -23.86 -17.14 -3.75
CA ALA A 33 -24.93 -17.94 -3.18
C ALA A 33 -25.89 -18.40 -4.28
N GLU A 34 -26.49 -19.58 -4.10
CA GLU A 34 -27.48 -20.19 -5.00
C GLU A 34 -28.76 -20.52 -4.20
N PRO A 35 -29.94 -20.50 -4.85
CA PRO A 35 -31.20 -20.87 -4.22
C PRO A 35 -31.24 -22.35 -3.82
N GLY A 36 -31.82 -22.65 -2.65
CA GLY A 36 -31.79 -24.00 -2.06
C GLY A 36 -33.15 -24.56 -1.62
N GLU A 37 -34.13 -23.69 -1.37
CA GLU A 37 -35.46 -24.08 -0.92
C GLU A 37 -36.31 -24.60 -2.10
N PRO A 38 -37.28 -25.51 -1.87
CA PRO A 38 -38.10 -26.04 -2.94
C PRO A 38 -39.30 -25.15 -3.26
N VAL A 39 -39.62 -25.01 -4.55
CA VAL A 39 -40.87 -24.37 -5.01
C VAL A 39 -42.01 -25.39 -5.06
N ARG A 40 -43.20 -25.01 -4.56
CA ARG A 40 -44.41 -25.85 -4.63
C ARG A 40 -45.33 -25.39 -5.73
N LEU A 41 -45.62 -26.27 -6.69
CA LEU A 41 -46.57 -25.99 -7.77
C LEU A 41 -47.97 -26.56 -7.44
N GLN A 42 -48.99 -25.73 -7.55
CA GLN A 42 -50.41 -26.10 -7.41
C GLN A 42 -51.13 -25.83 -8.74
N LEU A 43 -51.52 -26.90 -9.44
CA LEU A 43 -52.20 -26.81 -10.72
C LEU A 43 -53.71 -27.03 -10.53
N GLU A 44 -54.52 -26.10 -11.01
CA GLU A 44 -55.98 -26.20 -11.06
C GLU A 44 -56.42 -26.67 -12.45
N GLU A 45 -56.61 -27.97 -12.60
CA GLU A 45 -57.02 -28.57 -13.87
C GLU A 45 -58.53 -28.43 -14.15
N PRO A 46 -58.95 -28.39 -15.43
CA PRO A 46 -58.13 -28.54 -16.64
C PRO A 46 -57.38 -27.26 -17.05
N LEU A 47 -56.16 -27.40 -17.57
CA LEU A 47 -55.38 -26.29 -18.13
C LEU A 47 -55.23 -26.47 -19.65
N PRO A 48 -55.16 -25.37 -20.43
CA PRO A 48 -55.00 -25.41 -21.88
C PRO A 48 -53.56 -25.74 -22.31
N TYR A 49 -53.36 -25.97 -23.62
CA TYR A 49 -52.05 -26.07 -24.28
C TYR A 49 -51.14 -27.19 -23.73
N GLY A 50 -51.72 -28.35 -23.42
CA GLY A 50 -50.96 -29.52 -23.00
C GLY A 50 -50.34 -29.46 -21.59
N ILE A 51 -50.66 -28.43 -20.79
CA ILE A 51 -50.20 -28.31 -19.40
C ILE A 51 -50.99 -29.29 -18.52
N THR A 52 -50.31 -30.29 -17.97
CA THR A 52 -50.90 -31.31 -17.08
C THR A 52 -50.03 -31.51 -15.86
N LYS A 53 -50.63 -31.95 -14.75
CA LYS A 53 -49.89 -32.23 -13.53
C LYS A 53 -48.81 -33.29 -13.74
N GLU A 54 -49.09 -34.34 -14.49
CA GLU A 54 -48.12 -35.42 -14.74
C GLU A 54 -46.87 -34.91 -15.47
N ARG A 55 -47.02 -34.04 -16.47
CA ARG A 55 -45.89 -33.49 -17.24
C ARG A 55 -45.05 -32.51 -16.41
N VAL A 56 -45.70 -31.67 -15.58
CA VAL A 56 -44.99 -30.76 -14.67
C VAL A 56 -44.24 -31.53 -13.58
N GLU A 57 -44.84 -32.60 -13.04
CA GLU A 57 -44.17 -33.49 -12.08
C GLU A 57 -42.96 -34.20 -12.72
N ALA A 58 -43.08 -34.70 -13.96
CA ALA A 58 -41.96 -35.31 -14.67
C ALA A 58 -40.77 -34.34 -14.86
N LEU A 59 -41.03 -33.09 -15.25
CA LEU A 59 -39.99 -32.06 -15.39
C LEU A 59 -39.34 -31.70 -14.05
N THR A 60 -40.13 -31.59 -12.98
CA THR A 60 -39.60 -31.25 -11.64
C THR A 60 -38.90 -32.41 -10.94
N GLU A 61 -39.17 -33.66 -11.32
CA GLU A 61 -38.40 -34.84 -10.91
C GLU A 61 -37.02 -34.89 -11.58
N GLN A 62 -36.94 -34.53 -12.87
CA GLN A 62 -35.68 -34.47 -13.62
C GLN A 62 -34.79 -33.33 -13.12
N ASP A 63 -35.36 -32.14 -12.91
CA ASP A 63 -34.62 -30.96 -12.46
C ASP A 63 -35.44 -30.11 -11.44
N PRO A 64 -35.21 -30.32 -10.13
CA PRO A 64 -35.98 -29.68 -9.07
C PRO A 64 -35.86 -28.16 -9.06
N ILE A 65 -36.98 -27.46 -9.01
CA ILE A 65 -37.04 -25.99 -8.94
C ILE A 65 -36.59 -25.51 -7.55
N ARG A 66 -35.62 -24.59 -7.54
CA ARG A 66 -35.06 -23.99 -6.33
C ARG A 66 -35.44 -22.53 -6.19
N SER A 67 -35.60 -22.08 -4.95
CA SER A 67 -35.88 -20.70 -4.57
C SER A 67 -35.07 -20.29 -3.34
N TRP A 68 -34.99 -18.98 -3.10
CA TRP A 68 -34.35 -18.40 -1.92
C TRP A 68 -35.22 -18.50 -0.68
N GLU A 69 -36.53 -18.42 -0.88
CA GLU A 69 -37.55 -18.63 0.14
C GLU A 69 -38.55 -19.71 -0.32
N PRO A 70 -39.20 -20.45 0.61
CA PRO A 70 -40.16 -21.47 0.23
C PRO A 70 -41.42 -20.82 -0.36
N ILE A 71 -41.51 -20.80 -1.69
CA ILE A 71 -42.64 -20.19 -2.43
C ILE A 71 -43.61 -21.23 -2.99
N THR A 72 -44.85 -20.81 -3.15
CA THR A 72 -45.97 -21.56 -3.70
C THR A 72 -46.47 -20.84 -4.94
N VAL A 73 -46.51 -21.56 -6.07
CA VAL A 73 -47.02 -21.06 -7.35
C VAL A 73 -48.33 -21.78 -7.66
N ARG A 74 -49.41 -21.01 -7.83
CA ARG A 74 -50.71 -21.50 -8.26
C ARG A 74 -50.92 -21.19 -9.74
N VAL A 75 -51.31 -22.20 -10.52
CA VAL A 75 -51.60 -22.07 -11.96
C VAL A 75 -53.06 -22.42 -12.19
N THR A 76 -53.77 -21.54 -12.90
CA THR A 76 -55.21 -21.66 -13.14
C THR A 76 -55.57 -21.21 -14.55
N ASP A 77 -56.64 -21.77 -15.11
CA ASP A 77 -57.26 -21.30 -16.34
C ASP A 77 -58.31 -20.19 -16.09
N GLU A 78 -58.58 -19.81 -14.84
CA GLU A 78 -59.50 -18.72 -14.51
C GLU A 78 -58.80 -17.35 -14.46
N TRP A 79 -59.57 -16.25 -14.52
CA TRP A 79 -59.04 -14.92 -14.21
C TRP A 79 -58.70 -14.81 -12.72
N ILE A 80 -57.51 -14.28 -12.41
CA ILE A 80 -57.06 -14.13 -11.03
C ILE A 80 -57.72 -12.91 -10.39
N ALA A 81 -58.28 -13.09 -9.20
CA ALA A 81 -58.78 -12.01 -8.38
C ALA A 81 -57.62 -11.38 -7.57
N ARG A 82 -57.17 -10.17 -7.94
CA ARG A 82 -56.24 -9.39 -7.14
C ARG A 82 -57.01 -8.65 -6.04
N PRO A 83 -56.72 -8.87 -4.75
CA PRO A 83 -57.30 -8.07 -3.68
C PRO A 83 -56.84 -6.61 -3.78
N LEU A 84 -57.75 -5.65 -3.53
CA LEU A 84 -57.41 -4.22 -3.48
C LEU A 84 -56.99 -3.73 -2.08
N GLU A 85 -57.02 -4.60 -1.07
CA GLU A 85 -56.58 -4.30 0.29
C GLU A 85 -55.10 -4.69 0.46
N GLU A 86 -54.30 -3.83 1.11
CA GLU A 86 -52.86 -4.07 1.36
C GLU A 86 -52.61 -5.28 2.29
N ASP A 87 -53.54 -5.62 3.19
CA ASP A 87 -53.42 -6.72 4.17
C ASP A 87 -54.20 -8.00 3.74
N ALA A 88 -54.52 -8.15 2.45
CA ALA A 88 -55.34 -9.26 1.98
C ALA A 88 -54.55 -10.57 1.91
N ASP A 89 -55.20 -11.67 2.31
CA ASP A 89 -54.63 -13.03 2.25
C ASP A 89 -54.58 -13.52 0.79
N TYR A 90 -53.37 -13.71 0.25
CA TYR A 90 -53.16 -14.27 -1.07
C TYR A 90 -53.22 -15.81 -1.01
N PRO A 91 -53.91 -16.48 -1.94
CA PRO A 91 -54.02 -17.95 -1.92
C PRO A 91 -52.71 -18.68 -2.24
N ALA A 92 -51.73 -17.98 -2.83
CA ALA A 92 -50.37 -18.44 -3.12
C ALA A 92 -49.45 -17.23 -3.34
N ASP A 93 -48.14 -17.41 -3.13
CA ASP A 93 -47.13 -16.36 -3.28
C ASP A 93 -47.04 -15.85 -4.74
N VAL A 94 -47.28 -16.74 -5.71
CA VAL A 94 -47.41 -16.41 -7.13
C VAL A 94 -48.66 -17.08 -7.70
N GLN A 95 -49.44 -16.34 -8.46
CA GLN A 95 -50.61 -16.84 -9.20
C GLN A 95 -50.43 -16.56 -10.69
N LEU A 96 -50.53 -17.59 -11.52
CA LEU A 96 -50.50 -17.51 -12.97
C LEU A 96 -51.87 -17.89 -13.56
N SER A 97 -52.43 -16.99 -14.36
CA SER A 97 -53.61 -17.24 -15.19
C SER A 97 -53.16 -17.52 -16.62
N THR A 98 -53.61 -18.64 -17.18
CA THR A 98 -53.33 -19.00 -18.59
C THR A 98 -54.29 -18.31 -19.58
N GLN A 99 -55.17 -17.41 -19.12
CA GLN A 99 -56.12 -16.68 -19.96
C GLN A 99 -55.42 -15.72 -20.92
N LEU A 100 -55.66 -15.87 -22.23
CA LEU A 100 -55.09 -15.02 -23.28
C LEU A 100 -55.94 -13.78 -23.58
N GLU A 101 -57.24 -13.82 -23.28
CA GLU A 101 -58.15 -12.70 -23.51
C GLU A 101 -58.00 -11.60 -22.45
N ARG A 102 -57.95 -10.34 -22.89
CA ARG A 102 -58.11 -9.20 -21.98
C ARG A 102 -59.49 -9.27 -21.34
N MET A 103 -59.54 -9.05 -20.03
CA MET A 103 -60.81 -9.02 -19.30
C MET A 103 -61.82 -8.09 -20.00
N PRO A 104 -63.04 -8.56 -20.31
CA PRO A 104 -64.09 -7.71 -20.86
C PRO A 104 -64.37 -6.50 -19.95
N VAL A 105 -64.31 -5.30 -20.52
CA VAL A 105 -64.46 -4.00 -19.81
C VAL A 105 -65.81 -3.87 -19.08
N ASP A 106 -66.80 -4.71 -19.39
CA ASP A 106 -68.20 -4.59 -18.95
C ASP A 106 -68.70 -5.70 -17.98
N MET A 107 -67.83 -6.48 -17.34
CA MET A 107 -68.27 -7.44 -16.30
C MET A 107 -68.65 -6.75 -14.97
N THR A 108 -69.71 -5.94 -14.97
CA THR A 108 -70.59 -5.82 -13.80
C THR A 108 -71.51 -7.04 -13.81
N VAL A 109 -71.07 -8.11 -13.14
CA VAL A 109 -71.85 -9.36 -13.06
C VAL A 109 -73.20 -9.06 -12.41
N PRO A 110 -74.36 -9.35 -13.06
CA PRO A 110 -75.67 -9.15 -12.45
C PRO A 110 -75.80 -10.00 -11.17
N GLY A 111 -75.89 -9.35 -10.01
CA GLY A 111 -75.89 -10.01 -8.69
C GLY A 111 -74.59 -9.86 -7.89
N TYR A 112 -73.60 -9.13 -8.40
CA TYR A 112 -72.37 -8.79 -7.68
C TYR A 112 -72.62 -7.66 -6.68
N ASP A 113 -72.34 -7.93 -5.40
CA ASP A 113 -72.30 -6.92 -4.34
C ASP A 113 -70.84 -6.42 -4.21
N PRO A 114 -70.54 -5.15 -4.57
CA PRO A 114 -69.18 -4.60 -4.50
C PRO A 114 -68.62 -4.46 -3.08
N SER A 115 -69.33 -4.91 -2.04
CA SER A 115 -68.91 -4.85 -0.64
C SER A 115 -68.21 -6.10 -0.09
N THR A 116 -68.11 -7.20 -0.84
CA THR A 116 -67.51 -8.47 -0.37
C THR A 116 -66.07 -8.72 -0.87
N LEU A 117 -65.21 -7.71 -0.74
CA LEU A 117 -63.87 -7.53 -1.34
C LEU A 117 -63.94 -7.03 -2.79
N PRO A 118 -63.47 -5.80 -3.07
CA PRO A 118 -63.32 -5.32 -4.44
C PRO A 118 -62.07 -6.02 -4.97
N ALA A 119 -62.23 -7.21 -5.56
CA ALA A 119 -61.14 -7.86 -6.26
C ALA A 119 -61.18 -7.46 -7.74
N GLU A 120 -60.08 -6.91 -8.24
CA GLU A 120 -59.91 -6.69 -9.67
C GLU A 120 -59.50 -8.01 -10.31
N ARG A 121 -60.24 -8.46 -11.32
CA ARG A 121 -59.86 -9.66 -12.07
C ARG A 121 -58.80 -9.30 -13.09
N HIS A 122 -57.72 -10.08 -13.09
CA HIS A 122 -56.54 -9.89 -13.92
C HIS A 122 -56.29 -11.14 -14.76
N ASN A 123 -55.78 -10.95 -15.97
CA ASN A 123 -55.12 -11.99 -16.74
C ASN A 123 -53.59 -11.83 -16.59
N GLY A 124 -52.84 -12.93 -16.65
CA GLY A 124 -51.39 -12.93 -16.43
C GLY A 124 -50.98 -13.31 -15.01
N VAL A 125 -49.99 -12.63 -14.45
CA VAL A 125 -49.36 -13.01 -13.16
C VAL A 125 -49.70 -12.00 -12.06
N VAL A 126 -50.06 -12.52 -10.89
CA VAL A 126 -50.20 -11.76 -9.64
C VAL A 126 -49.24 -12.33 -8.60
N VAL A 127 -48.54 -11.46 -7.89
CA VAL A 127 -47.58 -11.83 -6.83
C VAL A 127 -48.04 -11.29 -5.49
N ASP A 128 -47.74 -12.01 -4.43
CA ASP A 128 -47.92 -11.54 -3.05
C ASP A 128 -46.87 -10.46 -2.74
N PRO A 129 -47.27 -9.23 -2.37
CA PRO A 129 -46.36 -8.14 -2.06
C PRO A 129 -45.50 -8.37 -0.79
N GLU A 130 -45.89 -9.29 0.11
CA GLU A 130 -45.05 -9.65 1.26
C GLU A 130 -43.79 -10.41 0.83
N VAL A 131 -43.91 -11.26 -0.18
CA VAL A 131 -42.80 -12.06 -0.73
C VAL A 131 -42.08 -11.30 -1.86
N PHE A 132 -42.83 -10.56 -2.67
CA PHE A 132 -42.34 -9.80 -3.82
C PHE A 132 -42.74 -8.33 -3.68
N PRO A 133 -42.01 -7.54 -2.88
CA PRO A 133 -42.33 -6.13 -2.68
C PRO A 133 -42.27 -5.37 -4.02
N ASP A 134 -43.32 -4.61 -4.32
CA ASP A 134 -43.29 -3.68 -5.45
C ASP A 134 -42.21 -2.61 -5.17
N GLU A 135 -41.21 -2.49 -6.05
CA GLU A 135 -40.27 -1.36 -5.97
C GLU A 135 -41.05 -0.04 -6.13
N ASP A 136 -40.72 0.96 -5.30
CA ASP A 136 -41.36 2.29 -5.28
C ASP A 136 -41.63 2.79 -6.72
N GLU A 137 -42.89 3.12 -7.04
CA GLU A 137 -43.38 3.52 -8.38
C GLU A 137 -42.56 4.64 -9.06
N ASP A 138 -41.75 5.37 -8.29
CA ASP A 138 -40.93 6.51 -8.71
C ASP A 138 -39.49 6.15 -9.15
N THR A 139 -39.01 4.91 -8.95
CA THR A 139 -37.58 4.58 -9.08
C THR A 139 -37.21 3.53 -10.14
N GLY A 140 -38.12 2.62 -10.51
CA GLY A 140 -37.86 1.52 -11.45
C GLY A 140 -38.61 1.65 -12.79
N SER A 141 -38.13 0.96 -13.83
CA SER A 141 -38.89 0.81 -15.07
C SER A 141 -40.12 -0.06 -14.78
N PRO A 142 -41.31 0.22 -15.38
CA PRO A 142 -42.46 -0.66 -15.23
C PRO A 142 -42.16 -2.13 -15.57
N ARG A 143 -41.13 -2.39 -16.39
CA ARG A 143 -40.68 -3.74 -16.78
C ARG A 143 -39.99 -4.52 -15.66
N ASP A 144 -39.51 -3.84 -14.63
CA ASP A 144 -38.73 -4.45 -13.55
C ASP A 144 -39.66 -5.05 -12.48
N ARG A 145 -40.98 -4.82 -12.58
CA ARG A 145 -41.98 -5.39 -11.68
C ARG A 145 -41.94 -6.93 -11.73
N PRO A 146 -41.89 -7.64 -10.59
CA PRO A 146 -41.82 -9.10 -10.55
C PRO A 146 -42.93 -9.78 -11.36
N SER A 147 -44.17 -9.28 -11.26
CA SER A 147 -45.30 -9.81 -12.04
C SER A 147 -45.10 -9.75 -13.56
N ILE A 148 -44.44 -8.71 -14.08
CA ILE A 148 -44.16 -8.58 -15.51
C ILE A 148 -43.03 -9.52 -15.93
N GLN A 149 -41.98 -9.65 -15.13
CA GLN A 149 -40.87 -10.57 -15.41
C GLN A 149 -41.34 -12.03 -15.45
N LEU A 150 -42.18 -12.42 -14.49
CA LEU A 150 -42.77 -13.75 -14.43
C LEU A 150 -43.72 -14.03 -15.60
N LEU A 151 -44.54 -13.05 -15.98
CA LEU A 151 -45.40 -13.16 -17.15
C LEU A 151 -44.56 -13.35 -18.43
N GLN A 152 -43.49 -12.58 -18.60
CA GLN A 152 -42.59 -12.73 -19.75
C GLN A 152 -41.92 -14.10 -19.79
N ALA A 153 -41.45 -14.63 -18.65
CA ALA A 153 -40.86 -15.96 -18.58
C ALA A 153 -41.85 -17.05 -19.02
N PHE A 154 -43.12 -16.94 -18.64
CA PHE A 154 -44.17 -17.84 -19.11
C PHE A 154 -44.48 -17.65 -20.60
N GLU A 155 -44.76 -16.41 -21.03
CA GLU A 155 -45.19 -16.11 -22.40
C GLU A 155 -44.12 -16.45 -23.43
N ARG A 156 -42.84 -16.12 -23.19
CA ARG A 156 -41.74 -16.42 -24.11
C ARG A 156 -41.55 -17.92 -24.33
N ASN A 157 -41.67 -18.71 -23.26
CA ASN A 157 -41.58 -20.17 -23.35
C ASN A 157 -42.79 -20.79 -24.03
N ARG A 158 -44.01 -20.36 -23.66
CA ARG A 158 -45.24 -20.76 -24.34
C ARG A 158 -45.16 -20.46 -25.84
N ASP A 159 -44.68 -19.26 -26.17
CA ASP A 159 -44.46 -18.80 -27.54
C ASP A 159 -43.19 -19.41 -28.18
N MET A 160 -42.56 -20.42 -27.59
CA MET A 160 -41.61 -21.34 -28.27
C MET A 160 -42.17 -22.74 -28.45
N GLY A 161 -43.44 -22.97 -28.07
CA GLY A 161 -44.09 -24.27 -28.14
C GLY A 161 -44.01 -25.07 -26.85
N HIS A 162 -43.48 -24.51 -25.76
CA HIS A 162 -43.43 -25.21 -24.47
C HIS A 162 -44.78 -25.24 -23.78
N SER A 163 -45.12 -26.40 -23.21
CA SER A 163 -46.32 -26.62 -22.42
C SER A 163 -46.01 -26.50 -20.92
N ALA A 164 -45.86 -27.63 -20.23
CA ALA A 164 -45.46 -27.74 -18.83
C ALA A 164 -44.12 -27.02 -18.53
N ALA A 165 -43.18 -27.01 -19.49
CA ALA A 165 -41.89 -26.32 -19.31
C ALA A 165 -42.02 -24.80 -19.16
N SER A 166 -43.05 -24.17 -19.75
CA SER A 166 -43.30 -22.72 -19.58
C SER A 166 -43.65 -22.34 -18.14
N VAL A 167 -44.41 -23.20 -17.44
CA VAL A 167 -44.77 -23.03 -16.04
C VAL A 167 -43.55 -23.24 -15.14
N VAL A 168 -42.76 -24.28 -15.42
CA VAL A 168 -41.53 -24.60 -14.67
C VAL A 168 -40.51 -23.46 -14.80
N ALA A 169 -40.32 -22.92 -16.01
CA ALA A 169 -39.43 -21.79 -16.25
C ALA A 169 -39.86 -20.53 -15.46
N MET A 170 -41.14 -20.17 -15.52
CA MET A 170 -41.67 -19.04 -14.73
C MET A 170 -41.48 -19.27 -13.22
N ALA A 171 -41.71 -20.49 -12.73
CA ALA A 171 -41.50 -20.82 -11.33
C ALA A 171 -40.02 -20.76 -10.91
N ARG A 172 -39.07 -21.07 -11.81
CA ARG A 172 -37.63 -20.83 -11.58
C ARG A 172 -37.32 -19.35 -11.49
N THR A 173 -37.88 -18.53 -12.38
CA THR A 173 -37.74 -17.07 -12.32
C THR A 173 -38.30 -16.50 -11.01
N ALA A 174 -39.46 -17.00 -10.55
CA ALA A 174 -40.01 -16.64 -9.24
C ALA A 174 -39.09 -17.05 -8.09
N GLY A 175 -38.47 -18.22 -8.21
CA GLY A 175 -37.48 -18.70 -7.26
C GLY A 175 -36.29 -17.74 -7.11
N GLU A 176 -35.78 -17.20 -8.20
CA GLU A 176 -34.67 -16.23 -8.16
C GLU A 176 -35.11 -14.85 -7.63
N LEU A 177 -36.30 -14.37 -8.02
CA LEU A 177 -36.84 -13.09 -7.55
C LEU A 177 -37.20 -13.07 -6.06
N SER A 178 -37.31 -14.24 -5.40
CA SER A 178 -37.60 -14.35 -3.96
C SER A 178 -36.42 -13.99 -3.04
N TYR A 179 -35.30 -13.49 -3.58
CA TYR A 179 -34.11 -13.17 -2.79
C TYR A 179 -34.33 -11.95 -1.87
N SER A 180 -34.35 -12.18 -0.55
CA SER A 180 -34.46 -11.15 0.50
C SER A 180 -33.14 -10.88 1.26
N GLY A 181 -32.02 -11.44 0.78
CA GLY A 181 -30.73 -11.43 1.48
C GLY A 181 -29.98 -10.09 1.41
N LEU A 182 -28.68 -10.13 1.74
CA LEU A 182 -27.82 -8.94 1.61
C LEU A 182 -27.75 -8.46 0.15
N PRO A 183 -27.64 -7.15 -0.11
CA PRO A 183 -27.60 -6.62 -1.48
C PRO A 183 -26.51 -7.31 -2.30
N ARG A 184 -26.88 -7.80 -3.49
CA ARG A 184 -25.93 -8.41 -4.43
C ARG A 184 -25.22 -7.36 -5.30
N GLU A 185 -25.54 -6.07 -5.10
CA GLU A 185 -24.88 -4.93 -5.75
C GLU A 185 -23.36 -4.90 -5.53
N PRO A 186 -22.55 -5.02 -6.59
CA PRO A 186 -21.11 -5.03 -6.46
C PRO A 186 -20.54 -3.70 -6.01
N LEU A 187 -21.09 -2.59 -6.52
CA LEU A 187 -20.66 -1.23 -6.18
C LEU A 187 -20.63 -1.00 -4.65
N LEU A 188 -21.63 -1.51 -3.95
CA LEU A 188 -21.73 -1.47 -2.49
C LEU A 188 -20.57 -2.20 -1.82
N TRP A 189 -20.29 -3.44 -2.23
CA TRP A 189 -19.20 -4.25 -1.66
C TRP A 189 -17.81 -3.68 -1.98
N ILE A 190 -17.62 -3.01 -3.13
CA ILE A 190 -16.39 -2.25 -3.43
C ILE A 190 -16.22 -1.10 -2.45
N GLY A 191 -17.27 -0.31 -2.27
CA GLY A 191 -17.24 0.87 -1.42
C GLY A 191 -16.88 0.48 0.01
N LEU A 192 -17.55 -0.55 0.53
CA LEU A 192 -17.31 -1.11 1.86
C LEU A 192 -15.89 -1.67 2.03
N THR A 193 -15.44 -2.51 1.09
CA THR A 193 -14.11 -3.12 1.18
C THR A 193 -12.99 -2.10 0.98
N GLY A 194 -13.18 -1.16 0.05
CA GLY A 194 -12.27 -0.04 -0.19
C GLY A 194 -12.16 0.89 1.02
N ALA A 195 -13.28 1.24 1.66
CA ALA A 195 -13.29 2.07 2.87
C ALA A 195 -12.57 1.38 4.03
N MET A 196 -12.87 0.10 4.29
CA MET A 196 -12.21 -0.71 5.32
C MET A 196 -10.72 -0.89 5.04
N GLY A 197 -10.35 -1.10 3.77
CA GLY A 197 -8.96 -1.18 3.35
C GLY A 197 -8.19 0.13 3.56
N ALA A 198 -8.80 1.28 3.26
CA ALA A 198 -8.20 2.59 3.50
C ALA A 198 -7.96 2.84 5.00
N LEU A 199 -8.91 2.47 5.87
CA LEU A 199 -8.76 2.54 7.32
C LEU A 199 -7.62 1.63 7.82
N THR A 200 -7.53 0.41 7.28
CA THR A 200 -6.47 -0.56 7.59
C THR A 200 -5.09 0.02 7.25
N LEU A 201 -4.93 0.57 6.04
CA LEU A 201 -3.69 1.23 5.60
C LEU A 201 -3.35 2.45 6.45
N GLY A 202 -4.34 3.26 6.81
CA GLY A 202 -4.18 4.41 7.70
C GLY A 202 -3.66 4.02 9.09
N ALA A 203 -4.29 3.02 9.71
CA ALA A 203 -3.85 2.47 10.99
C ALA A 203 -2.44 1.87 10.90
N GLY A 204 -2.15 1.12 9.83
CA GLY A 204 -0.83 0.52 9.58
C GLY A 204 0.28 1.56 9.45
N LEU A 205 -0.01 2.70 8.80
CA LEU A 205 0.92 3.83 8.69
C LEU A 205 1.22 4.46 10.06
N LEU A 206 0.20 4.64 10.89
CA LEU A 206 0.35 5.18 12.26
C LEU A 206 1.12 4.20 13.15
N TRP A 207 0.86 2.91 13.02
CA TRP A 207 1.59 1.85 13.68
C TRP A 207 3.08 1.85 13.29
N ALA A 208 3.39 1.88 11.98
CA ALA A 208 4.76 1.95 11.48
C ALA A 208 5.52 3.20 11.97
N ARG A 209 4.84 4.35 12.05
CA ARG A 209 5.41 5.57 12.65
C ARG A 209 5.71 5.40 14.13
N ALA A 210 4.82 4.77 14.89
CA ALA A 210 5.03 4.51 16.32
C ALA A 210 6.22 3.55 16.55
N VAL A 211 6.35 2.49 15.75
CA VAL A 211 7.50 1.57 15.81
C VAL A 211 8.81 2.31 15.55
N ARG A 212 8.86 3.14 14.49
CA ARG A 212 10.06 3.92 14.15
C ARG A 212 10.46 4.86 15.27
N ALA A 213 9.52 5.60 15.85
CA ALA A 213 9.79 6.51 16.95
C ALA A 213 10.43 5.80 18.16
N VAL A 214 9.91 4.61 18.53
CA VAL A 214 10.47 3.80 19.63
C VAL A 214 11.88 3.27 19.29
N SER A 215 12.09 2.83 18.04
CA SER A 215 13.40 2.33 17.61
C SER A 215 14.48 3.42 17.62
N GLU A 216 14.13 4.63 17.19
CA GLU A 216 15.02 5.80 17.19
C GLU A 216 15.40 6.19 18.61
N LEU A 217 14.42 6.23 19.51
CA LEU A 217 14.63 6.53 20.93
C LEU A 217 15.60 5.53 21.58
N ARG A 218 15.41 4.23 21.34
CA ARG A 218 16.33 3.18 21.82
C ARG A 218 17.72 3.27 21.20
N ARG A 219 17.84 3.76 19.96
CA ARG A 219 19.15 3.98 19.33
C ARG A 219 19.89 5.13 20.01
N ARG A 220 19.21 6.27 20.24
CA ARG A 220 19.79 7.43 20.91
C ARG A 220 20.30 7.09 22.31
N PHE A 221 19.47 6.41 23.11
CA PHE A 221 19.88 5.97 24.45
C PHE A 221 21.15 5.10 24.42
N ARG A 222 21.22 4.11 23.52
CA ARG A 222 22.40 3.23 23.39
C ARG A 222 23.67 4.00 23.03
N LEU A 223 23.58 4.99 22.14
CA LEU A 223 24.72 5.82 21.77
C LEU A 223 25.19 6.71 22.93
N ALA A 224 24.25 7.31 23.66
CA ALA A 224 24.56 8.11 24.85
C ALA A 224 25.22 7.26 25.95
N ARG A 225 24.68 6.07 26.22
CA ARG A 225 25.24 5.10 27.18
C ARG A 225 26.67 4.72 26.83
N ALA A 226 26.94 4.44 25.55
CA ALA A 226 28.29 4.14 25.08
C ALA A 226 29.27 5.31 25.30
N ARG A 227 28.81 6.56 25.21
CA ARG A 227 29.64 7.75 25.50
C ARG A 227 29.95 7.87 26.98
N VAL A 228 28.95 7.75 27.87
CA VAL A 228 29.17 7.79 29.33
C VAL A 228 30.12 6.69 29.76
N ALA A 229 29.91 5.45 29.28
CA ALA A 229 30.77 4.31 29.60
C ALA A 229 32.22 4.46 29.09
N ARG A 230 32.46 5.27 28.05
CA ARG A 230 33.81 5.62 27.60
C ARG A 230 34.47 6.58 28.57
N VAL A 231 33.78 7.67 28.91
CA VAL A 231 34.29 8.69 29.83
C VAL A 231 34.61 8.10 31.21
N VAL A 232 33.77 7.19 31.71
CA VAL A 232 33.97 6.54 33.01
C VAL A 232 35.20 5.63 33.02
N LEU A 233 35.49 4.91 31.92
CA LEU A 233 36.72 4.12 31.83
C LEU A 233 37.96 5.01 31.77
N ASP A 234 37.87 6.13 31.06
CA ASP A 234 38.97 7.07 30.90
C ASP A 234 39.17 7.91 32.17
N LEU A 235 38.30 7.78 33.18
CA LEU A 235 38.25 8.61 34.38
C LEU A 235 39.48 8.37 35.28
N GLU A 236 39.90 7.13 35.48
CA GLU A 236 41.12 6.82 36.24
C GLU A 236 42.38 7.34 35.52
N ALA A 237 42.42 7.24 34.19
CA ALA A 237 43.52 7.77 33.39
C ALA A 237 43.56 9.31 33.43
N LEU A 238 42.40 9.96 33.43
CA LEU A 238 42.25 11.39 33.62
C LEU A 238 42.68 11.83 35.03
N GLU A 239 42.33 11.05 36.05
CA GLU A 239 42.70 11.33 37.44
C GLU A 239 44.21 11.34 37.60
N VAL A 240 44.87 10.30 37.05
CA VAL A 240 46.32 10.19 37.07
C VAL A 240 46.96 11.36 36.32
N SER A 241 46.45 11.76 35.15
CA SER A 241 47.03 12.86 34.38
C SER A 241 46.86 14.23 35.05
N VAL A 242 45.74 14.47 35.74
CA VAL A 242 45.48 15.71 36.47
C VAL A 242 46.22 15.75 37.82
N LEU A 243 46.26 14.64 38.56
CA LEU A 243 46.92 14.58 39.87
C LEU A 243 48.45 14.43 39.77
N ALA A 244 48.99 13.92 38.66
CA ALA A 244 50.44 13.86 38.42
C ALA A 244 51.07 15.25 38.19
N LEU A 245 50.28 16.31 38.01
CA LEU A 245 50.78 17.69 37.92
C LEU A 245 51.37 18.16 39.26
N PRO A 246 52.56 18.79 39.27
CA PRO A 246 53.12 19.50 40.43
C PRO A 246 52.13 20.53 41.01
N GLU A 247 52.11 20.73 42.34
CA GLU A 247 51.13 21.59 43.02
C GLU A 247 51.15 23.05 42.54
N ASP A 248 52.31 23.55 42.10
CA ASP A 248 52.52 24.88 41.51
C ASP A 248 51.92 25.02 40.10
N ARG A 249 51.62 23.91 39.42
CA ARG A 249 51.10 23.87 38.04
C ARG A 249 49.62 23.49 37.95
N ARG A 250 49.02 23.01 39.03
CA ARG A 250 47.60 22.64 39.07
C ARG A 250 46.71 23.90 38.94
N PRO A 251 45.61 23.84 38.18
CA PRO A 251 44.61 24.90 38.18
C PRO A 251 44.04 25.12 39.59
N SER A 252 43.79 26.37 39.97
CA SER A 252 43.12 26.71 41.22
C SER A 252 41.71 26.13 41.24
N GLY A 253 41.39 25.26 42.20
CA GLY A 253 40.07 24.61 42.30
C GLY A 253 39.94 23.26 41.57
N SER A 254 41.01 22.74 40.96
CA SER A 254 41.05 21.46 40.23
C SER A 254 40.48 20.27 41.00
N ALA A 255 40.71 20.16 42.32
CA ALA A 255 40.13 19.11 43.14
C ALA A 255 38.59 19.21 43.27
N GLN A 256 38.03 20.43 43.31
CA GLN A 256 36.58 20.64 43.32
C GLN A 256 35.97 20.35 41.94
N GLU A 257 36.64 20.75 40.86
CA GLU A 257 36.21 20.46 39.49
C GLU A 257 36.24 18.96 39.19
N TRP A 258 37.27 18.26 39.66
CA TRP A 258 37.38 16.80 39.56
C TRP A 258 36.25 16.08 40.31
N ASN A 259 35.99 16.48 41.56
CA ASN A 259 34.89 15.92 42.35
C ASN A 259 33.52 16.21 41.72
N HIS A 260 33.35 17.39 41.15
CA HIS A 260 32.12 17.76 40.44
C HIS A 260 31.92 16.92 39.16
N PHE A 261 32.98 16.72 38.38
CA PHE A 261 32.98 15.89 37.18
C PHE A 261 32.67 14.41 37.50
N SER A 262 33.39 13.85 38.47
CA SER A 262 33.20 12.47 38.94
C SER A 262 31.80 12.24 39.49
N GLY A 263 31.27 13.20 40.26
CA GLY A 263 29.89 13.17 40.76
C GLY A 263 28.85 13.18 39.63
N ARG A 264 29.07 13.94 38.55
CA ARG A 264 28.19 13.95 37.36
C ARG A 264 28.25 12.64 36.58
N ALA A 265 29.43 12.04 36.43
CA ALA A 265 29.59 10.74 35.77
C ALA A 265 28.85 9.63 36.52
N LEU A 266 29.00 9.57 37.86
CA LEU A 266 28.28 8.63 38.73
C LEU A 266 26.77 8.83 38.68
N PHE A 267 26.30 10.08 38.70
CA PHE A 267 24.88 10.40 38.57
C PHE A 267 24.28 9.90 37.25
N LEU A 268 25.02 10.02 36.14
CA LEU A 268 24.58 9.54 34.84
C LEU A 268 24.51 8.01 34.78
N LEU A 269 25.49 7.31 35.36
CA LEU A 269 25.46 5.84 35.46
C LEU A 269 24.25 5.34 36.25
N GLN A 270 23.95 5.94 37.42
CA GLN A 270 22.77 5.56 38.23
C GLN A 270 21.47 5.77 37.47
N ARG A 271 21.41 6.79 36.60
CA ARG A 271 20.23 7.13 35.81
C ARG A 271 20.01 6.21 34.61
N GLU A 272 21.00 5.42 34.20
CA GLU A 272 20.85 4.44 33.11
C GLU A 272 19.81 3.37 33.44
N GLU A 273 19.83 2.85 34.66
CA GLU A 273 18.96 1.75 35.10
C GLU A 273 17.48 2.17 35.13
N GLU A 274 17.21 3.40 35.59
CA GLU A 274 15.88 4.01 35.54
C GLU A 274 15.38 4.19 34.09
N LEU A 275 16.26 4.60 33.18
CA LEU A 275 15.92 4.82 31.78
C LEU A 275 15.70 3.51 31.02
N GLU A 276 16.46 2.47 31.35
CA GLU A 276 16.37 1.15 30.74
C GLU A 276 15.03 0.48 31.05
N SER A 277 14.51 0.64 32.28
CA SER A 277 13.16 0.16 32.62
C SER A 277 12.07 0.99 31.90
N GLY A 278 12.22 2.31 31.79
CA GLY A 278 11.32 3.19 31.03
C GLY A 278 11.26 2.92 29.52
N LEU A 279 12.33 2.43 28.90
CA LEU A 279 12.41 2.12 27.46
C LEU A 279 11.64 0.85 27.04
N ARG A 280 11.21 0.02 27.99
CA ARG A 280 10.27 -1.08 27.74
C ARG A 280 8.89 -0.54 27.37
N ARG A 281 8.45 0.56 28.01
CA ARG A 281 7.18 1.26 27.75
C ARG A 281 7.36 2.79 27.65
N PRO A 282 7.92 3.32 26.54
CA PRO A 282 8.22 4.74 26.39
C PRO A 282 7.01 5.68 26.57
N THR A 283 7.15 6.58 27.54
CA THR A 283 6.26 7.72 27.80
C THR A 283 6.86 9.01 27.24
N PRO A 284 6.08 10.10 27.11
CA PRO A 284 6.65 11.42 26.77
C PRO A 284 7.75 11.82 27.75
N ARG A 285 7.60 11.49 29.04
CA ARG A 285 8.63 11.69 30.06
C ARG A 285 9.90 10.88 29.77
N THR A 286 9.77 9.63 29.32
CA THR A 286 10.90 8.80 28.89
C THR A 286 11.63 9.41 27.70
N VAL A 287 10.90 9.95 26.71
CA VAL A 287 11.51 10.61 25.54
C VAL A 287 12.36 11.79 25.99
N SER A 288 11.77 12.72 26.75
CA SER A 288 12.50 13.87 27.27
C SER A 288 13.64 13.47 28.22
N ALA A 289 13.52 12.36 28.94
CA ALA A 289 14.57 11.88 29.83
C ALA A 289 15.76 11.28 29.05
N VAL A 290 15.52 10.56 27.95
CA VAL A 290 16.58 10.07 27.05
C VAL A 290 17.27 11.23 26.33
N ASP A 291 16.53 12.24 25.86
CA ASP A 291 17.14 13.41 25.23
C ASP A 291 18.02 14.17 26.24
N ARG A 292 17.53 14.43 27.46
CA ARG A 292 18.34 15.05 28.53
C ARG A 292 19.57 14.22 28.90
N TYR A 293 19.44 12.89 28.93
CA TYR A 293 20.56 12.00 29.22
C TYR A 293 21.60 12.04 28.09
N ALA A 294 21.18 12.07 26.82
CA ALA A 294 22.07 12.22 25.68
C ALA A 294 22.83 13.56 25.72
N ASP A 295 22.12 14.67 25.98
CA ASP A 295 22.76 15.99 26.11
C ASP A 295 23.75 16.02 27.28
N ALA A 296 23.41 15.40 28.41
CA ALA A 296 24.29 15.34 29.57
C ALA A 296 25.53 14.45 29.33
N ALA A 297 25.37 13.34 28.59
CA ALA A 297 26.47 12.48 28.15
C ALA A 297 27.43 13.22 27.21
N ASP A 298 26.90 14.04 26.30
CA ASP A 298 27.71 14.85 25.38
C ASP A 298 28.50 15.92 26.12
N ARG A 299 27.87 16.63 27.06
CA ARG A 299 28.57 17.58 27.93
C ARG A 299 29.63 16.92 28.79
N LEU A 300 29.36 15.71 29.32
CA LEU A 300 30.34 14.96 30.11
C LEU A 300 31.57 14.58 29.26
N ALA A 301 31.36 14.16 28.02
CA ALA A 301 32.46 13.85 27.11
C ALA A 301 33.29 15.09 26.74
N GLU A 302 32.63 16.23 26.54
CA GLU A 302 33.31 17.52 26.33
C GLU A 302 34.10 17.96 27.58
N ASP A 303 33.53 17.81 28.79
CA ASP A 303 34.20 18.07 30.07
C ASP A 303 35.47 17.22 30.22
N ALA A 304 35.37 15.92 29.93
CA ALA A 304 36.48 14.97 30.02
C ALA A 304 37.61 15.32 29.03
N ALA A 305 37.26 15.61 27.77
CA ALA A 305 38.22 16.02 26.76
C ALA A 305 38.91 17.34 27.12
N ALA A 306 38.18 18.26 27.77
CA ALA A 306 38.74 19.52 28.22
C ALA A 306 39.78 19.34 29.34
N LEU A 307 39.44 18.56 30.36
CA LEU A 307 40.33 18.23 31.47
C LEU A 307 41.59 17.52 31.00
N ALA A 308 41.46 16.53 30.11
CA ALA A 308 42.61 15.84 29.50
C ALA A 308 43.51 16.81 28.74
N GLY A 309 42.94 17.68 27.89
CA GLY A 309 43.71 18.65 27.12
C GLY A 309 44.43 19.69 28.01
N THR A 310 43.81 20.11 29.10
CA THR A 310 44.46 21.00 30.09
C THR A 310 45.62 20.31 30.79
N ALA A 311 45.45 19.05 31.19
CA ALA A 311 46.52 18.27 31.81
C ALA A 311 47.69 18.03 30.84
N GLU A 312 47.40 17.71 29.57
CA GLU A 312 48.40 17.53 28.51
C GLU A 312 49.29 18.75 28.34
N VAL A 313 48.70 19.95 28.23
CA VAL A 313 49.44 21.20 28.02
C VAL A 313 50.23 21.63 29.25
N ARG A 314 49.63 21.61 30.44
CA ARG A 314 50.32 22.04 31.68
C ARG A 314 51.37 21.04 32.16
N GLY A 315 51.20 19.77 31.84
CA GLY A 315 52.13 18.70 32.19
C GLY A 315 53.28 18.53 31.19
N GLY A 316 53.20 19.17 30.02
CA GLY A 316 54.21 19.02 28.96
C GLY A 316 54.22 17.61 28.35
N PHE A 317 53.07 16.94 28.32
CA PHE A 317 52.96 15.58 27.77
C PHE A 317 53.00 15.59 26.23
N ALA A 318 53.29 14.45 25.60
CA ALA A 318 53.48 14.34 24.15
C ALA A 318 52.31 14.87 23.28
N GLY A 319 51.08 14.91 23.82
CA GLY A 319 49.88 15.43 23.15
C GLY A 319 49.66 16.94 23.23
N ALA A 320 50.46 17.67 24.03
CA ALA A 320 50.30 19.11 24.25
C ALA A 320 50.29 19.92 22.94
N GLY A 321 51.14 19.53 21.98
CA GLY A 321 51.23 20.18 20.68
C GLY A 321 49.97 20.06 19.83
N ASP A 322 49.26 18.93 19.90
CA ASP A 322 48.01 18.68 19.16
C ASP A 322 46.83 19.45 19.77
N VAL A 323 46.83 19.60 21.09
CA VAL A 323 45.84 20.41 21.82
C VAL A 323 46.02 21.89 21.49
N LEU A 324 47.26 22.40 21.53
CA LEU A 324 47.58 23.77 21.17
C LEU A 324 47.30 24.06 19.68
N ASP A 325 47.58 23.12 18.78
CA ASP A 325 47.19 23.23 17.36
C ASP A 325 45.68 23.33 17.20
N ARG A 326 44.92 22.51 17.93
CA ARG A 326 43.46 22.56 17.90
C ARG A 326 42.94 23.92 18.37
N VAL A 327 43.52 24.46 19.43
CA VAL A 327 43.17 25.80 19.95
C VAL A 327 43.56 26.91 18.96
N ALA A 328 44.75 26.84 18.34
CA ALA A 328 45.20 27.82 17.34
C ALA A 328 44.41 27.74 16.03
N SER A 329 44.05 26.53 15.59
CA SER A 329 43.36 26.27 14.32
C SER A 329 42.02 26.98 14.22
N ALA A 330 41.37 27.26 15.35
CA ALA A 330 40.12 28.02 15.39
C ALA A 330 40.26 29.41 14.74
N LEU A 331 41.43 30.05 14.86
CA LEU A 331 41.71 31.37 14.26
C LEU A 331 42.56 31.26 12.99
N VAL A 332 43.56 30.37 12.97
CA VAL A 332 44.50 30.21 11.85
C VAL A 332 43.78 29.69 10.60
N ALA A 333 42.98 28.63 10.69
CA ALA A 333 42.38 28.02 9.50
C ALA A 333 41.39 28.97 8.78
N PRO A 334 40.52 29.73 9.48
CA PRO A 334 39.71 30.76 8.83
C PRO A 334 40.53 31.92 8.24
N ALA A 335 41.62 32.34 8.90
CA ALA A 335 42.49 33.41 8.41
C ALA A 335 43.24 32.99 7.12
N GLU A 336 43.82 31.78 7.09
CA GLU A 336 44.46 31.23 5.90
C GLU A 336 43.50 31.05 4.72
N ARG A 337 42.27 30.58 4.97
CA ARG A 337 41.22 30.52 3.94
C ARG A 337 40.89 31.90 3.39
N THR A 338 40.87 32.93 4.24
CA THR A 338 40.65 34.31 3.81
C THR A 338 41.76 34.75 2.86
N LEU A 339 43.02 34.54 3.25
CA LEU A 339 44.19 34.87 2.44
C LEU A 339 44.21 34.11 1.10
N ALA A 340 43.84 32.82 1.12
CA ALA A 340 43.74 31.99 -0.09
C ALA A 340 42.63 32.48 -1.04
N ARG A 341 41.48 32.89 -0.50
CA ARG A 341 40.36 33.42 -1.31
C ARG A 341 40.65 34.79 -1.89
N LEU A 342 41.30 35.67 -1.14
CA LEU A 342 41.78 36.95 -1.68
C LEU A 342 42.82 36.75 -2.79
N GLY A 343 43.68 35.74 -2.67
CA GLY A 343 44.63 35.38 -3.74
C GLY A 343 43.97 34.84 -5.02
N GLN A 344 42.73 34.36 -4.93
CA GLN A 344 41.93 33.84 -6.06
C GLN A 344 40.98 34.90 -6.67
N ALA A 345 40.79 36.04 -6.00
CA ALA A 345 39.88 37.07 -6.47
C ALA A 345 40.43 37.70 -7.78
N PRO A 346 39.56 37.99 -8.79
CA PRO A 346 40.01 38.62 -10.02
C PRO A 346 40.64 39.98 -9.72
N ARG A 347 41.92 40.17 -10.04
CA ARG A 347 42.55 41.50 -10.05
C ARG A 347 41.89 42.30 -11.15
N GLN A 348 40.91 43.13 -10.81
CA GLN A 348 40.39 44.08 -11.79
C GLN A 348 41.48 45.12 -12.03
N ASP A 349 42.20 44.97 -13.14
CA ASP A 349 43.11 45.97 -13.68
C ASP A 349 42.33 47.25 -13.98
N ARG A 350 42.26 48.14 -12.98
CA ARG A 350 42.03 49.56 -13.19
C ARG A 350 43.19 50.32 -12.54
N PRO A 351 44.12 50.87 -13.34
CA PRO A 351 45.19 51.70 -12.81
C PRO A 351 44.55 52.95 -12.18
N GLY A 352 44.79 53.18 -10.89
CA GLY A 352 44.45 54.43 -10.22
C GLY A 352 43.45 54.38 -9.05
N GLN A 353 42.95 53.21 -8.63
CA GLN A 353 42.18 53.13 -7.37
C GLN A 353 43.10 52.78 -6.18
N PRO A 354 43.24 53.65 -5.16
CA PRO A 354 44.08 53.43 -3.96
C PRO A 354 43.61 52.29 -3.03
N GLY A 355 42.61 51.50 -3.45
CA GLY A 355 42.02 50.40 -2.67
C GLY A 355 42.83 49.09 -2.70
N HIS A 356 43.39 48.70 -3.85
CA HIS A 356 44.08 47.40 -3.99
C HIS A 356 45.36 47.31 -3.15
N GLN A 357 46.18 48.38 -3.15
CA GLN A 357 47.38 48.45 -2.32
C GLN A 357 47.07 48.37 -0.82
N ARG A 358 45.91 48.88 -0.39
CA ARG A 358 45.46 48.79 1.01
C ARG A 358 44.99 47.38 1.39
N VAL A 359 44.31 46.70 0.46
CA VAL A 359 43.89 45.29 0.65
C VAL A 359 45.11 44.36 0.69
N ASP A 360 46.08 44.55 -0.22
CA ASP A 360 47.31 43.76 -0.25
C ASP A 360 48.19 43.97 0.99
N ALA A 361 48.32 45.23 1.46
CA ALA A 361 49.03 45.55 2.70
C ALA A 361 48.34 44.92 3.93
N ALA A 362 47.01 45.06 4.06
CA ALA A 362 46.26 44.45 5.17
C ALA A 362 46.26 42.91 5.12
N ALA A 363 46.31 42.30 3.92
CA ALA A 363 46.46 40.86 3.77
C ALA A 363 47.88 40.39 4.14
N ALA A 364 48.92 41.18 3.87
CA ALA A 364 50.27 40.92 4.36
C ALA A 364 50.34 41.02 5.89
N ASP A 365 49.75 42.05 6.48
CA ASP A 365 49.68 42.22 7.95
C ASP A 365 48.95 41.05 8.64
N LEU A 366 47.88 40.53 8.04
CA LEU A 366 47.18 39.34 8.55
C LEU A 366 48.04 38.07 8.43
N ARG A 367 48.80 37.91 7.34
CA ARG A 367 49.73 36.77 7.17
C ARG A 367 50.84 36.81 8.22
N ASP A 368 51.48 37.96 8.41
CA ASP A 368 52.50 38.16 9.43
C ASP A 368 51.96 37.90 10.85
N ALA A 369 50.71 38.26 11.13
CA ALA A 369 50.07 37.99 12.42
C ALA A 369 49.81 36.48 12.66
N VAL A 370 49.45 35.74 11.61
CA VAL A 370 49.28 34.27 11.66
C VAL A 370 50.64 33.59 11.84
N ASP A 371 51.65 33.99 11.08
CA ASP A 371 53.01 33.42 11.17
C ASP A 371 53.63 33.64 12.56
N ARG A 372 53.34 34.77 13.22
CA ARG A 372 53.75 35.03 14.62
C ARG A 372 53.07 34.13 15.65
N LEU A 373 51.82 33.73 15.41
CA LEU A 373 51.13 32.79 16.30
C LEU A 373 51.68 31.38 16.09
N LEU A 374 51.96 30.99 14.84
CA LEU A 374 52.56 29.70 14.51
C LEU A 374 53.99 29.58 15.04
N SER A 375 54.80 30.64 14.95
CA SER A 375 56.15 30.63 15.52
C SER A 375 56.16 30.58 17.05
N LEU A 376 55.20 31.25 17.71
CA LEU A 376 55.00 31.11 19.16
C LEU A 376 54.60 29.67 19.53
N LEU A 377 53.78 29.01 18.70
CA LEU A 377 53.38 27.62 18.91
C LEU A 377 54.58 26.66 18.75
N GLU A 378 55.47 26.91 17.80
CA GLU A 378 56.74 26.17 17.65
C GLU A 378 57.71 26.42 18.82
N GLU A 379 57.79 27.64 19.34
CA GLU A 379 58.58 28.00 20.53
C GLU A 379 58.08 27.22 21.75
N VAL A 380 56.76 27.20 21.98
CA VAL A 380 56.13 26.48 23.10
C VAL A 380 56.28 24.95 22.97
N ARG A 381 56.35 24.42 21.74
CA ARG A 381 56.67 23.00 21.50
C ARG A 381 58.12 22.65 21.84
N GLY A 382 59.04 23.61 21.68
CA GLY A 382 60.48 23.44 21.94
C GLY A 382 60.85 23.45 23.42
N THR A 383 60.00 24.00 24.30
CA THR A 383 60.21 24.10 25.75
C THR A 383 59.09 23.44 26.57
N PRO A 384 58.88 22.11 26.43
CA PRO A 384 57.83 21.41 27.17
C PRO A 384 58.03 21.51 28.68
N GLY A 385 57.06 22.10 29.38
CA GLY A 385 57.05 22.22 30.84
C GLY A 385 57.57 23.54 31.41
N GLU A 386 57.74 24.60 30.62
CA GLU A 386 57.81 25.98 31.16
C GLU A 386 56.47 26.42 31.78
N ASP A 387 56.53 27.34 32.75
CA ASP A 387 55.33 27.88 33.41
C ASP A 387 54.37 28.46 32.35
N THR A 388 53.13 27.97 32.33
CA THR A 388 52.08 28.37 31.38
C THR A 388 51.87 29.89 31.39
N SER A 389 52.15 30.55 32.52
CA SER A 389 52.08 32.01 32.65
C SER A 389 53.03 32.78 31.70
N SER A 390 54.15 32.18 31.28
CA SER A 390 55.23 32.84 30.53
C SER A 390 54.85 33.16 29.07
N TRP A 391 53.98 32.36 28.45
CA TRP A 391 53.60 32.50 27.05
C TRP A 391 52.14 32.86 26.83
N VAL A 392 51.25 32.62 27.81
CA VAL A 392 49.81 32.97 27.73
C VAL A 392 49.59 34.44 27.36
N GLY A 393 50.35 35.38 27.95
CA GLY A 393 50.25 36.81 27.60
C GLY A 393 50.65 37.13 26.15
N ARG A 394 51.67 36.44 25.64
CA ARG A 394 52.12 36.55 24.23
C ARG A 394 51.10 35.94 23.27
N TRP A 395 50.48 34.83 23.66
CA TRP A 395 49.42 34.18 22.89
C TRP A 395 48.18 35.07 22.77
N ILE A 396 47.70 35.63 23.87
CA ILE A 396 46.55 36.57 23.87
C ILE A 396 46.85 37.77 22.96
N SER A 397 48.08 38.29 23.01
CA SER A 397 48.51 39.41 22.17
C SER A 397 48.53 39.04 20.68
N ALA A 398 48.95 37.81 20.33
CA ALA A 398 48.95 37.31 18.96
C ALA A 398 47.51 37.11 18.43
N GLU A 399 46.61 36.54 19.22
CA GLU A 399 45.18 36.40 18.86
C GLU A 399 44.49 37.76 18.67
N ALA A 400 44.79 38.74 19.53
CA ALA A 400 44.29 40.10 19.41
C ALA A 400 44.83 40.77 18.14
N ARG A 401 46.10 40.53 17.79
CA ARG A 401 46.71 41.05 16.55
C ARG A 401 46.03 40.48 15.30
N ILE A 402 45.75 39.18 15.26
CA ILE A 402 44.99 38.56 14.15
C ILE A 402 43.60 39.20 14.00
N GLY A 403 42.88 39.38 15.11
CA GLY A 403 41.56 40.03 15.10
C GLY A 403 41.61 41.49 14.61
N GLN A 404 42.65 42.24 15.01
CA GLN A 404 42.88 43.61 14.56
C GLN A 404 43.20 43.68 13.07
N CYS A 405 44.09 42.82 12.57
CA CYS A 405 44.42 42.74 11.14
C CYS A 405 43.20 42.31 10.30
N ALA A 406 42.37 41.38 10.80
CA ALA A 406 41.12 41.01 10.16
C ALA A 406 40.13 42.18 10.08
N LEU A 407 40.05 43.02 11.13
CA LEU A 407 39.22 44.23 11.12
C LEU A 407 39.73 45.28 10.12
N GLU A 408 41.04 45.48 10.04
CA GLU A 408 41.67 46.39 9.07
C GLU A 408 41.44 45.92 7.63
N LEU A 409 41.52 44.61 7.39
CA LEU A 409 41.21 44.00 6.10
C LEU A 409 39.72 44.10 5.76
N THR A 410 38.82 43.88 6.72
CA THR A 410 37.37 44.15 6.56
C THR A 410 37.12 45.60 6.15
N ARG A 411 37.75 46.58 6.81
CA ARG A 411 37.63 48.01 6.45
C ARG A 411 38.17 48.31 5.05
N ALA A 412 39.25 47.63 4.63
CA ALA A 412 39.80 47.77 3.29
C ALA A 412 38.87 47.18 2.21
N LEU A 413 38.13 46.11 2.53
CA LEU A 413 37.15 45.47 1.65
C LEU A 413 35.76 46.14 1.66
N ASP A 414 35.42 46.96 2.67
CA ASP A 414 34.09 47.58 2.87
C ASP A 414 33.76 48.73 1.88
N ALA A 415 34.62 49.02 0.90
CA ALA A 415 34.48 50.13 -0.06
C ALA A 415 33.60 49.81 -1.31
N GLY A 416 32.62 48.91 -1.17
CA GLY A 416 31.72 48.47 -2.26
C GLY A 416 30.23 48.85 -2.05
N PRO A 417 29.38 48.83 -3.09
CA PRO A 417 28.07 49.50 -3.12
C PRO A 417 26.92 48.87 -2.29
N ASP A 418 27.04 47.64 -1.79
CA ASP A 418 25.93 46.91 -1.15
C ASP A 418 26.02 46.86 0.39
N ALA A 419 25.57 47.92 1.08
CA ALA A 419 25.66 48.05 2.54
C ALA A 419 24.59 47.24 3.31
N GLU A 420 23.46 46.94 2.68
CA GLU A 420 22.31 46.30 3.34
C GLU A 420 22.53 44.78 3.50
N GLY A 421 22.96 44.10 2.44
CA GLY A 421 23.34 42.67 2.51
C GLY A 421 24.49 42.39 3.49
N ARG A 422 25.43 43.34 3.65
CA ARG A 422 26.52 43.25 4.63
C ARG A 422 26.03 43.41 6.08
N ASN A 423 25.04 44.25 6.33
CA ASN A 423 24.42 44.38 7.66
C ASN A 423 23.56 43.18 8.04
N GLU A 424 22.95 42.48 7.08
CA GLU A 424 22.27 41.21 7.31
C GLU A 424 23.26 40.07 7.60
N LEU A 425 24.38 40.03 6.88
CA LEU A 425 25.48 39.09 7.13
C LEU A 425 26.02 39.21 8.56
N ARG A 426 26.27 40.45 9.03
CA ARG A 426 26.69 40.71 10.42
C ARG A 426 25.67 40.23 11.46
N ARG A 427 24.37 40.28 11.14
CA ARG A 427 23.29 39.78 12.01
C ARG A 427 23.14 38.25 11.99
N ALA A 428 23.59 37.60 10.92
CA ALA A 428 23.50 36.16 10.71
C ALA A 428 24.68 35.38 11.31
N LEU A 429 25.84 36.02 11.50
CA LEU A 429 27.01 35.43 12.14
C LEU A 429 26.71 35.11 13.63
N LEU A 430 26.84 33.83 13.99
CA LEU A 430 26.90 33.35 15.37
C LEU A 430 28.32 32.86 15.67
N PRO A 431 28.73 32.84 16.94
CA PRO A 431 29.94 32.13 17.36
C PRO A 431 29.80 30.65 16.97
N ASP A 432 30.75 30.16 16.19
CA ASP A 432 30.79 28.75 15.79
C ASP A 432 31.05 27.84 17.01
N ARG A 433 30.49 26.62 17.01
CA ARG A 433 30.72 25.61 18.05
C ARG A 433 32.21 25.23 18.20
N GLY A 434 33.04 25.51 17.19
CA GLY A 434 34.49 25.30 17.24
C GLY A 434 35.20 26.01 18.41
N VAL A 435 34.68 27.16 18.85
CA VAL A 435 35.20 27.88 20.03
C VAL A 435 34.56 27.37 21.32
N ALA A 436 33.25 27.05 21.31
CA ALA A 436 32.58 26.47 22.46
C ALA A 436 33.20 25.14 22.91
N GLY A 437 33.68 24.32 21.96
CA GLY A 437 34.36 23.05 22.23
C GLY A 437 35.80 23.19 22.76
N THR A 438 36.43 24.37 22.65
CA THR A 438 37.79 24.64 23.17
C THR A 438 37.81 25.61 24.34
N ALA A 439 36.69 26.29 24.63
CA ALA A 439 36.59 27.30 25.69
C ALA A 439 37.05 26.80 27.07
N ARG A 440 36.65 25.58 27.45
CA ARG A 440 37.07 24.96 28.72
C ARG A 440 38.54 24.56 28.75
N VAL A 441 39.08 24.05 27.63
CA VAL A 441 40.52 23.77 27.50
C VAL A 441 41.31 25.06 27.68
N ARG A 442 40.85 26.15 27.03
CA ARG A 442 41.45 27.49 27.09
C ARG A 442 41.47 28.04 28.51
N GLU A 443 40.31 28.02 29.16
CA GLU A 443 40.17 28.41 30.57
C GLU A 443 41.13 27.62 31.47
N GLY A 444 41.19 26.30 31.27
CA GLY A 444 42.09 25.42 32.02
C GLY A 444 43.57 25.72 31.80
N ILE A 445 44.00 26.15 30.61
CA ILE A 445 45.40 26.55 30.34
C ILE A 445 45.68 28.04 30.63
N GLY A 446 44.74 28.76 31.25
CA GLY A 446 44.91 30.18 31.61
C GLY A 446 44.69 31.15 30.45
N LEU A 447 44.24 30.67 29.29
CA LEU A 447 43.73 31.53 28.23
C LEU A 447 42.30 31.96 28.57
N PRO A 448 41.94 33.21 28.26
CA PRO A 448 40.59 33.69 28.53
C PRO A 448 39.58 32.89 27.66
N PRO A 449 38.44 32.45 28.26
CA PRO A 449 37.47 31.59 27.59
C PRO A 449 36.76 32.32 26.43
N THR A 450 36.65 33.66 26.51
CA THR A 450 35.88 34.50 25.57
C THR A 450 36.50 35.88 25.23
N PRO A 451 37.70 35.93 24.63
CA PRO A 451 38.10 37.06 23.77
C PRO A 451 38.56 36.63 22.37
N ALA A 452 38.68 35.33 22.10
CA ALA A 452 38.83 34.79 20.75
C ALA A 452 37.54 34.91 19.94
N GLU A 453 36.37 35.05 20.59
CA GLU A 453 35.08 35.21 19.91
C GLU A 453 35.03 36.49 19.07
N ALA A 454 35.51 37.61 19.61
CA ALA A 454 35.60 38.87 18.88
C ALA A 454 36.57 38.73 17.68
N SER A 455 37.78 38.22 17.89
CA SER A 455 38.74 37.98 16.80
C SER A 455 38.23 36.98 15.77
N LEU A 456 37.55 35.91 16.18
CA LEU A 456 37.00 34.88 15.29
C LEU A 456 35.82 35.40 14.49
N LEU A 457 34.91 36.16 15.12
CA LEU A 457 33.83 36.84 14.41
C LEU A 457 34.40 37.81 13.36
N ARG A 458 35.49 38.53 13.67
CA ARG A 458 36.19 39.40 12.72
C ARG A 458 36.85 38.62 11.58
N VAL A 459 37.48 37.48 11.89
CA VAL A 459 38.10 36.61 10.87
C VAL A 459 37.04 35.94 9.98
N GLN A 460 35.91 35.51 10.53
CA GLN A 460 34.79 34.96 9.77
C GLN A 460 34.07 36.02 8.92
N GLU A 461 33.90 37.23 9.47
CA GLU A 461 33.37 38.39 8.74
C GLU A 461 34.26 38.67 7.50
N VAL A 462 35.58 38.75 7.69
CA VAL A 462 36.49 39.02 6.56
C VAL A 462 36.56 37.86 5.57
N LEU A 463 36.43 36.59 6.01
CA LEU A 463 36.38 35.43 5.13
C LEU A 463 35.17 35.48 4.18
N LEU A 464 34.00 35.82 4.71
CA LEU A 464 32.78 35.94 3.90
C LEU A 464 32.86 37.13 2.95
N LEU A 465 33.45 38.26 3.37
CA LEU A 465 33.72 39.39 2.49
C LEU A 465 34.74 39.06 1.40
N ALA A 466 35.77 38.27 1.71
CA ALA A 466 36.72 37.77 0.74
C ALA A 466 36.07 36.81 -0.28
N ARG A 467 35.14 35.95 0.14
CA ARG A 467 34.34 35.09 -0.76
C ARG A 467 33.43 35.91 -1.67
N ALA A 468 32.79 36.94 -1.13
CA ALA A 468 32.00 37.88 -1.93
C ALA A 468 32.87 38.63 -2.96
N ALA A 469 34.06 39.09 -2.55
CA ALA A 469 35.03 39.73 -3.46
C ALA A 469 35.55 38.76 -4.54
N ALA A 470 35.59 37.45 -4.25
CA ALA A 470 35.91 36.39 -5.20
C ALA A 470 34.73 36.00 -6.13
N GLY A 471 33.55 36.63 -6.00
CA GLY A 471 32.42 36.48 -6.92
C GLY A 471 31.22 35.68 -6.41
N GLU A 472 31.21 35.27 -5.13
CA GLU A 472 30.04 34.58 -4.55
C GLU A 472 28.91 35.58 -4.16
N PRO A 473 27.63 35.29 -4.46
CA PRO A 473 26.54 36.22 -4.18
C PRO A 473 26.23 36.33 -2.67
N LEU A 474 26.17 37.57 -2.17
CA LEU A 474 25.96 37.91 -0.75
C LEU A 474 24.73 37.22 -0.13
N HIS A 475 23.61 37.12 -0.83
CA HIS A 475 22.38 36.48 -0.31
C HIS A 475 22.54 34.97 -0.05
N ALA A 476 23.36 34.26 -0.84
CA ALA A 476 23.64 32.85 -0.63
C ALA A 476 24.50 32.63 0.62
N LEU A 477 25.46 33.54 0.87
CA LEU A 477 26.30 33.54 2.06
C LEU A 477 25.49 33.87 3.33
N VAL A 478 24.52 34.79 3.24
CA VAL A 478 23.59 35.10 4.34
C VAL A 478 22.68 33.90 4.67
N ALA A 479 22.18 33.20 3.65
CA ALA A 479 21.37 31.99 3.84
C ALA A 479 22.19 30.85 4.48
N GLU A 480 23.44 30.65 4.05
CA GLU A 480 24.38 29.69 4.64
C GLU A 480 24.58 29.98 6.14
N ALA A 481 24.91 31.23 6.49
CA ALA A 481 25.05 31.66 7.88
C ALA A 481 23.74 31.52 8.69
N GLY A 482 22.59 31.81 8.07
CA GLY A 482 21.26 31.68 8.68
C GLY A 482 20.83 30.23 8.97
N THR A 483 21.23 29.26 8.14
CA THR A 483 20.93 27.84 8.41
C THR A 483 21.63 27.29 9.64
N ALA A 484 22.82 27.79 9.98
CA ALA A 484 23.52 27.45 11.21
C ALA A 484 22.78 27.92 12.48
N ARG A 485 21.97 28.99 12.37
CA ARG A 485 21.09 29.50 13.44
C ARG A 485 19.87 28.60 13.69
N GLY A 486 19.33 27.98 12.64
CA GLY A 486 18.12 27.15 12.71
C GLY A 486 18.31 25.82 13.45
N ASP A 487 19.51 25.25 13.44
CA ASP A 487 19.84 23.98 14.11
C ASP A 487 20.17 24.13 15.62
N GLN A 488 20.24 25.36 16.15
CA GLN A 488 20.65 25.63 17.53
C GLN A 488 19.51 26.00 18.49
N VAL A 489 18.32 26.30 17.99
CA VAL A 489 17.14 26.57 18.84
C VAL A 489 16.26 25.31 18.91
N SER A 490 16.49 24.46 19.91
CA SER A 490 15.41 23.55 20.35
C SER A 490 14.32 24.39 21.03
N PRO A 491 13.02 24.16 20.71
CA PRO A 491 11.95 25.02 21.19
C PRO A 491 11.63 24.70 22.64
N SER A 492 12.03 25.57 23.57
CA SER A 492 11.49 25.59 24.93
C SER A 492 10.29 26.52 24.99
N VAL A 493 9.11 25.90 25.12
CA VAL A 493 7.94 26.34 25.89
C VAL A 493 7.30 27.69 25.52
N SER A 494 6.16 27.54 24.85
CA SER A 494 5.02 28.45 24.67
C SER A 494 4.83 29.54 25.74
N ALA A 495 4.86 30.80 25.30
CA ALA A 495 3.92 31.79 25.80
C ALA A 495 2.57 31.60 25.10
N GLN A 496 1.51 31.67 25.91
CA GLN A 496 0.12 31.51 25.54
C GLN A 496 -0.32 32.57 24.52
N THR A 497 -0.95 32.12 23.43
CA THR A 497 -2.06 32.83 22.79
C THR A 497 -2.93 31.83 22.04
N ARG A 498 -4.23 31.85 22.36
CA ARG A 498 -5.29 31.06 21.70
C ARG A 498 -5.41 31.46 20.22
N PRO A 499 -5.82 30.53 19.33
CA PRO A 499 -6.15 30.86 17.95
C PRO A 499 -7.62 31.27 17.82
N THR A 500 -7.89 32.33 17.06
CA THR A 500 -9.17 32.54 16.39
C THR A 500 -9.00 32.23 14.91
N ALA A 501 -10.01 31.56 14.37
CA ALA A 501 -10.06 30.94 13.06
C ALA A 501 -10.05 31.93 11.89
N ALA A 502 -9.44 31.50 10.77
CA ALA A 502 -9.99 31.62 9.43
C ALA A 502 -9.21 30.68 8.48
N ALA A 503 -9.93 29.73 7.87
CA ALA A 503 -9.52 28.98 6.69
C ALA A 503 -9.88 29.85 5.45
N VAL A 504 -9.38 29.71 4.20
CA VAL A 504 -8.89 28.61 3.36
C VAL A 504 -8.04 29.26 2.19
N PRO A 505 -7.76 28.63 1.04
CA PRO A 505 -6.70 27.69 0.64
C PRO A 505 -5.60 28.32 -0.27
N GLY A 506 -4.46 27.61 -0.43
CA GLY A 506 -3.63 27.73 -1.63
C GLY A 506 -2.14 27.99 -1.39
N ALA A 507 -1.31 27.19 -2.06
CA ALA A 507 0.15 27.26 -2.18
C ALA A 507 0.97 26.88 -0.92
N VAL A 508 1.53 25.66 -0.93
CA VAL A 508 2.63 25.28 -0.04
C VAL A 508 3.94 25.31 -0.83
N PRO A 509 4.82 26.29 -0.60
CA PRO A 509 6.24 26.17 -0.89
C PRO A 509 7.07 26.10 0.40
N GLY A 510 8.05 25.18 0.42
CA GLY A 510 9.28 25.37 1.20
C GLY A 510 9.34 24.77 2.61
N SER A 511 9.27 23.43 2.74
CA SER A 511 9.80 22.76 3.94
C SER A 511 11.32 22.54 3.81
N ALA A 512 12.10 23.58 4.09
CA ALA A 512 13.52 23.52 4.41
C ALA A 512 13.65 23.75 5.94
N GLY A 513 14.45 23.05 6.73
CA GLY A 513 15.31 21.89 6.56
C GLY A 513 15.58 21.34 7.97
N ILE A 514 15.41 20.04 8.14
CA ILE A 514 15.88 19.27 9.31
C ILE A 514 17.11 18.52 8.82
N PRO A 515 18.28 18.55 9.49
CA PRO A 515 19.44 17.79 9.06
C PRO A 515 19.13 16.29 9.14
N LYS A 516 18.99 15.69 7.96
CA LYS A 516 18.68 14.27 7.78
C LYS A 516 19.96 13.45 7.94
N ALA A 517 20.24 13.02 9.16
CA ALA A 517 21.12 11.88 9.38
C ALA A 517 20.48 10.61 8.79
N GLY A 518 21.12 10.05 7.76
CA GLY A 518 21.07 8.63 7.41
C GLY A 518 19.69 8.01 7.18
N ARG A 519 18.84 8.61 6.34
CA ARG A 519 17.69 7.88 5.77
C ARG A 519 18.22 6.65 5.02
N PHE A 520 17.79 5.45 5.43
CA PHE A 520 17.49 4.43 4.43
C PHE A 520 16.41 5.00 3.51
N ARG A 521 16.85 5.68 2.45
CA ARG A 521 16.02 5.93 1.27
C ARG A 521 15.86 4.57 0.59
N PHE A 522 14.89 3.79 1.04
CA PHE A 522 14.03 3.20 0.03
C PHE A 522 13.48 4.41 -0.74
N ARG A 523 13.87 4.56 -2.01
CA ARG A 523 13.37 5.66 -2.88
C ARG A 523 11.85 5.72 -2.68
N LYS A 524 11.22 6.90 -2.66
CA LYS A 524 9.74 6.97 -2.77
C LYS A 524 9.25 6.02 -3.87
N GLY A 525 10.02 5.94 -4.96
CA GLY A 525 9.87 4.96 -6.02
C GLY A 525 9.85 3.48 -5.61
N THR A 526 10.59 2.99 -4.62
CA THR A 526 10.52 1.56 -4.20
C THR A 526 9.27 1.22 -3.39
N ARG A 527 8.73 2.17 -2.61
CA ARG A 527 7.45 1.96 -1.90
C ARG A 527 6.25 2.18 -2.80
N MET A 528 6.33 3.18 -3.69
CA MET A 528 5.38 3.30 -4.79
C MET A 528 5.45 2.08 -5.70
N ALA A 529 6.63 1.56 -6.03
CA ALA A 529 6.77 0.36 -6.85
C ALA A 529 6.23 -0.87 -6.12
N GLY A 530 6.40 -0.99 -4.79
CA GLY A 530 5.79 -2.07 -4.02
C GLY A 530 4.27 -1.98 -3.97
N ALA A 531 3.71 -0.78 -3.76
CA ALA A 531 2.27 -0.56 -3.80
C ALA A 531 1.69 -0.74 -5.20
N LEU A 532 2.38 -0.24 -6.22
CA LEU A 532 2.03 -0.43 -7.62
C LEU A 532 2.12 -1.91 -8.00
N ALA A 533 3.15 -2.62 -7.56
CA ALA A 533 3.26 -4.07 -7.78
C ALA A 533 2.14 -4.84 -7.08
N ALA A 534 1.74 -4.44 -5.87
CA ALA A 534 0.59 -5.05 -5.19
C ALA A 534 -0.72 -4.83 -5.97
N VAL A 535 -0.94 -3.61 -6.48
CA VAL A 535 -2.10 -3.29 -7.33
C VAL A 535 -2.04 -4.04 -8.66
N LEU A 536 -0.88 -4.09 -9.31
CA LEU A 536 -0.71 -4.80 -10.58
C LEU A 536 -0.88 -6.31 -10.41
N LEU A 537 -0.35 -6.91 -9.34
CA LEU A 537 -0.50 -8.34 -9.06
C LEU A 537 -1.93 -8.69 -8.68
N ALA A 538 -2.56 -7.88 -7.82
CA ALA A 538 -3.96 -8.06 -7.48
C ALA A 538 -4.87 -7.88 -8.70
N GLY A 539 -4.61 -6.85 -9.51
CA GLY A 539 -5.36 -6.58 -10.74
C GLY A 539 -5.16 -7.62 -11.83
N ALA A 540 -3.94 -8.14 -11.99
CA ALA A 540 -3.67 -9.23 -12.93
C ALA A 540 -4.32 -10.55 -12.50
N ALA A 541 -4.39 -10.83 -11.19
CA ALA A 541 -5.11 -12.00 -10.68
C ALA A 541 -6.64 -11.80 -10.71
N ALA A 542 -7.11 -10.57 -10.50
CA ALA A 542 -8.52 -10.21 -10.52
C ALA A 542 -9.12 -10.17 -11.94
N ALA A 543 -8.35 -9.77 -12.95
CA ALA A 543 -8.82 -9.63 -14.33
C ALA A 543 -9.45 -10.91 -14.91
N PRO A 544 -8.80 -12.10 -14.86
CA PRO A 544 -9.42 -13.31 -15.37
C PRO A 544 -10.63 -13.74 -14.54
N LEU A 545 -10.62 -13.51 -13.22
CA LEU A 545 -11.75 -13.82 -12.35
C LEU A 545 -12.96 -12.92 -12.65
N ALA A 546 -12.74 -11.62 -12.89
CA ALA A 546 -13.78 -10.69 -13.25
C ALA A 546 -14.29 -10.96 -14.68
N ALA A 547 -13.40 -11.15 -15.65
CA ALA A 547 -13.79 -11.43 -17.03
C ALA A 547 -14.62 -12.71 -17.14
N GLN A 548 -14.26 -13.76 -16.38
CA GLN A 548 -15.03 -15.00 -16.36
C GLN A 548 -16.41 -14.83 -15.69
N ALA A 549 -16.53 -13.92 -14.73
CA ALA A 549 -17.77 -13.69 -13.99
C ALA A 549 -18.72 -12.69 -14.66
N THR A 550 -18.26 -11.94 -15.68
CA THR A 550 -19.03 -10.87 -16.34
C THR A 550 -19.00 -11.02 -17.86
N ALA A 551 -18.81 -12.23 -18.37
CA ALA A 551 -18.82 -12.48 -19.80
C ALA A 551 -20.27 -12.47 -20.28
N GLU A 552 -20.61 -11.47 -21.10
CA GLU A 552 -21.87 -11.43 -21.86
C GLU A 552 -21.65 -12.13 -23.22
N PRO A 553 -22.63 -12.90 -23.71
CA PRO A 553 -22.58 -13.45 -25.05
C PRO A 553 -22.71 -12.35 -26.10
N ASP A 554 -21.84 -12.36 -27.12
CA ASP A 554 -21.92 -11.42 -28.25
C ASP A 554 -23.04 -11.85 -29.22
N TRP A 555 -23.47 -10.94 -30.09
CA TRP A 555 -24.45 -11.21 -31.15
C TRP A 555 -23.92 -12.18 -32.21
N TYR A 556 -22.61 -12.22 -32.42
CA TYR A 556 -21.99 -13.17 -33.34
C TYR A 556 -21.92 -14.55 -32.68
N LEU A 557 -22.12 -15.59 -33.50
CA LEU A 557 -21.95 -16.97 -33.05
C LEU A 557 -20.45 -17.23 -32.81
N GLU A 558 -20.08 -17.77 -31.64
CA GLU A 558 -18.66 -17.92 -31.23
C GLU A 558 -18.22 -19.38 -31.07
N GLY A 559 -19.08 -20.33 -31.43
CA GLY A 559 -18.85 -21.75 -31.24
C GLY A 559 -18.01 -22.41 -32.34
N ASP A 560 -17.86 -23.73 -32.23
CA ASP A 560 -17.09 -24.56 -33.16
C ASP A 560 -17.89 -25.73 -33.73
N GLN A 561 -19.22 -25.73 -33.54
CA GLN A 561 -20.12 -26.79 -33.99
C GLN A 561 -20.89 -26.36 -35.24
N GLU A 562 -21.17 -27.31 -36.13
CA GLU A 562 -22.11 -27.11 -37.24
C GLU A 562 -23.52 -27.54 -36.81
N VAL A 563 -24.53 -27.05 -37.54
CA VAL A 563 -25.90 -27.56 -37.40
C VAL A 563 -25.95 -29.07 -37.64
N GLY A 564 -26.74 -29.78 -36.84
CA GLY A 564 -26.85 -31.24 -36.86
C GLY A 564 -27.57 -31.78 -38.10
N GLU A 565 -28.41 -32.79 -37.90
CA GLU A 565 -29.25 -33.30 -38.97
C GLU A 565 -30.29 -32.25 -39.40
N VAL A 566 -30.36 -31.93 -40.69
CA VAL A 566 -31.40 -31.04 -41.24
C VAL A 566 -32.32 -31.89 -42.11
N SER A 567 -33.60 -31.93 -41.78
CA SER A 567 -34.63 -32.64 -42.52
C SER A 567 -35.70 -31.67 -43.01
N VAL A 568 -36.30 -31.96 -44.17
CA VAL A 568 -37.41 -31.18 -44.74
C VAL A 568 -38.57 -32.12 -44.97
N ASP A 569 -39.64 -31.93 -44.21
CA ASP A 569 -40.85 -32.75 -44.28
C ASP A 569 -41.99 -31.97 -44.96
N GLY A 570 -42.68 -32.59 -45.91
CA GLY A 570 -43.78 -31.96 -46.67
C GLY A 570 -43.36 -31.04 -47.81
N ALA A 571 -42.12 -31.14 -48.31
CA ALA A 571 -41.57 -30.30 -49.38
C ALA A 571 -42.43 -30.28 -50.66
N GLU A 572 -43.23 -31.33 -50.91
CA GLU A 572 -44.17 -31.42 -52.04
C GLU A 572 -45.29 -30.37 -52.04
N LEU A 573 -45.50 -29.66 -50.93
CA LEU A 573 -46.44 -28.54 -50.85
C LEU A 573 -45.90 -27.26 -51.49
N LEU A 574 -44.59 -27.18 -51.75
CA LEU A 574 -43.96 -26.06 -52.44
C LEU A 574 -44.15 -26.18 -53.96
N PRO A 575 -44.29 -25.05 -54.68
CA PRO A 575 -44.36 -25.06 -56.14
C PRO A 575 -43.05 -25.59 -56.75
N ALA A 576 -43.14 -26.28 -57.90
CA ALA A 576 -41.97 -26.78 -58.60
C ALA A 576 -41.11 -25.64 -59.17
N SER A 577 -39.84 -25.62 -58.83
CA SER A 577 -38.84 -24.59 -59.18
C SER A 577 -37.50 -25.23 -59.59
N ASP A 578 -36.63 -24.45 -60.25
CA ASP A 578 -35.30 -24.93 -60.68
C ASP A 578 -34.31 -25.15 -59.51
N VAL A 579 -34.61 -24.59 -58.34
CA VAL A 579 -33.92 -24.81 -57.06
C VAL A 579 -34.90 -25.56 -56.15
N GLU A 580 -34.46 -26.57 -55.41
CA GLU A 580 -35.30 -27.25 -54.43
C GLU A 580 -34.90 -26.83 -53.01
N LEU A 581 -35.88 -26.68 -52.11
CA LEU A 581 -35.60 -26.50 -50.68
C LEU A 581 -35.05 -27.83 -50.13
N THR A 582 -33.73 -27.92 -50.04
CA THR A 582 -33.02 -29.12 -49.59
C THR A 582 -32.22 -28.84 -48.33
N ALA A 583 -31.97 -29.88 -47.53
CA ALA A 583 -31.13 -29.80 -46.34
C ALA A 583 -29.74 -29.20 -46.63
N GLU A 584 -29.13 -29.56 -47.77
CA GLU A 584 -27.82 -29.04 -48.18
C GLU A 584 -27.86 -27.54 -48.49
N GLU A 585 -28.94 -27.07 -49.12
CA GLU A 585 -29.15 -25.66 -49.46
C GLU A 585 -29.31 -24.78 -48.20
N ILE A 586 -29.97 -25.33 -47.17
CA ILE A 586 -30.13 -24.71 -45.85
C ILE A 586 -28.79 -24.68 -45.11
N ARG A 587 -28.12 -25.84 -44.98
CA ARG A 587 -26.81 -25.94 -44.29
C ARG A 587 -25.76 -25.01 -44.88
N ARG A 588 -25.72 -24.84 -46.22
CA ARG A 588 -24.78 -23.92 -46.87
C ARG A 588 -25.00 -22.46 -46.49
N ARG A 589 -26.18 -22.09 -45.99
CA ARG A 589 -26.54 -20.72 -45.60
C ARG A 589 -26.41 -20.44 -44.12
N VAL A 590 -26.42 -21.48 -43.28
CA VAL A 590 -26.24 -21.36 -41.83
C VAL A 590 -24.75 -21.11 -41.55
N ASP A 591 -24.46 -20.16 -40.67
CA ASP A 591 -23.12 -19.94 -40.12
C ASP A 591 -22.57 -21.22 -39.45
N PRO A 592 -21.34 -21.69 -39.74
CA PRO A 592 -20.79 -22.92 -39.14
C PRO A 592 -20.25 -22.77 -37.70
N GLU A 593 -20.47 -21.65 -37.01
CA GLU A 593 -19.87 -21.36 -35.69
C GLU A 593 -20.88 -21.50 -34.52
N LEU A 594 -21.74 -22.54 -34.51
CA LEU A 594 -22.74 -22.74 -33.45
C LEU A 594 -22.07 -23.17 -32.12
N THR A 595 -22.60 -22.67 -31.00
CA THR A 595 -22.14 -23.05 -29.65
C THR A 595 -22.53 -24.50 -29.29
N GLU A 596 -23.71 -24.94 -29.73
CA GLU A 596 -24.21 -26.30 -29.55
C GLU A 596 -24.80 -26.81 -30.87
N SER A 597 -24.63 -28.11 -31.15
CA SER A 597 -25.21 -28.75 -32.34
C SER A 597 -26.61 -29.28 -32.01
N PHE A 598 -27.60 -28.93 -32.84
CA PHE A 598 -28.98 -29.38 -32.73
C PHE A 598 -29.52 -29.80 -34.10
N ASP A 599 -30.48 -30.72 -34.07
CA ASP A 599 -31.15 -31.29 -35.23
C ASP A 599 -32.37 -30.42 -35.59
N VAL A 600 -32.52 -30.12 -36.87
CA VAL A 600 -33.54 -29.21 -37.40
C VAL A 600 -34.50 -29.96 -38.33
N THR A 601 -35.78 -29.92 -38.00
CA THR A 601 -36.86 -30.44 -38.85
C THR A 601 -37.67 -29.27 -39.39
N VAL A 602 -37.59 -29.03 -40.70
CA VAL A 602 -38.40 -28.02 -41.40
C VAL A 602 -39.73 -28.67 -41.77
N ALA A 603 -40.80 -28.31 -41.05
CA ALA A 603 -42.13 -28.86 -41.27
C ALA A 603 -42.94 -27.96 -42.20
N VAL A 604 -43.05 -28.36 -43.47
CA VAL A 604 -43.83 -27.66 -44.49
C VAL A 604 -45.29 -28.11 -44.39
N ARG A 605 -46.19 -27.17 -44.09
CA ARG A 605 -47.61 -27.45 -43.87
C ARG A 605 -48.52 -26.43 -44.54
N ARG A 606 -49.78 -26.83 -44.77
CA ARG A 606 -50.82 -25.88 -45.19
C ARG A 606 -51.24 -25.04 -44.00
N ALA A 607 -51.14 -23.72 -44.14
CA ALA A 607 -51.44 -22.79 -43.05
C ALA A 607 -52.88 -22.96 -42.54
N GLU A 608 -53.84 -23.26 -43.42
CA GLU A 608 -55.26 -23.42 -43.04
C GLU A 608 -55.54 -24.63 -42.14
N ASP A 609 -54.61 -25.59 -42.04
CA ASP A 609 -54.78 -26.78 -41.20
C ASP A 609 -54.30 -26.55 -39.74
N TYR A 610 -53.61 -25.42 -39.47
CA TYR A 610 -52.99 -25.11 -38.17
C TYR A 610 -53.28 -23.69 -37.68
N LEU A 611 -53.62 -22.74 -38.57
CA LEU A 611 -53.74 -21.32 -38.22
C LEU A 611 -55.10 -20.76 -38.61
N ASP A 612 -55.76 -20.10 -37.67
CA ASP A 612 -56.99 -19.36 -37.89
C ASP A 612 -56.72 -17.86 -38.05
N ARG A 613 -57.33 -17.27 -39.07
CA ARG A 613 -57.17 -15.83 -39.36
C ARG A 613 -57.83 -14.99 -38.29
N SER A 614 -57.14 -13.93 -37.86
CA SER A 614 -57.72 -12.95 -36.95
C SER A 614 -58.90 -12.23 -37.62
N PRO A 615 -60.03 -12.01 -36.91
CA PRO A 615 -61.14 -11.22 -37.44
C PRO A 615 -60.77 -9.75 -37.71
N GLU A 616 -59.67 -9.28 -37.12
CA GLU A 616 -59.12 -7.93 -37.30
C GLU A 616 -58.02 -7.86 -38.37
N ASP A 617 -57.79 -8.96 -39.11
CA ASP A 617 -56.79 -9.01 -40.19
C ASP A 617 -57.15 -8.03 -41.32
N THR A 618 -56.39 -6.94 -41.41
CA THR A 618 -56.41 -6.05 -42.57
C THR A 618 -55.46 -6.62 -43.61
N ALA A 619 -55.92 -6.79 -44.85
CA ALA A 619 -55.12 -7.32 -45.95
C ALA A 619 -53.74 -6.60 -46.06
N SER A 620 -52.70 -7.24 -45.54
CA SER A 620 -51.31 -6.82 -45.66
C SER A 620 -50.64 -7.62 -46.77
N GLU A 621 -49.75 -6.96 -47.52
CA GLU A 621 -48.99 -7.61 -48.58
C GLU A 621 -47.86 -8.50 -48.04
N TYR A 622 -47.43 -8.26 -46.79
CA TYR A 622 -46.22 -8.85 -46.19
C TYR A 622 -46.48 -9.91 -45.12
N SER A 623 -47.66 -9.91 -44.50
CA SER A 623 -48.03 -10.89 -43.47
C SER A 623 -49.54 -11.03 -43.33
N ARG A 624 -50.01 -12.09 -42.68
CA ARG A 624 -51.39 -12.26 -42.23
C ARG A 624 -51.44 -12.33 -40.71
N ARG A 625 -52.44 -11.65 -40.12
CA ARG A 625 -52.70 -11.81 -38.69
C ARG A 625 -53.48 -13.08 -38.41
N VAL A 626 -53.03 -13.85 -37.42
CA VAL A 626 -53.67 -15.06 -36.92
C VAL A 626 -54.03 -14.89 -35.44
N THR A 627 -54.96 -15.71 -34.93
CA THR A 627 -55.28 -15.71 -33.50
C THR A 627 -54.16 -16.41 -32.72
N LEU A 628 -53.86 -15.94 -31.51
CA LEU A 628 -52.83 -16.56 -30.67
C LEU A 628 -53.22 -17.99 -30.27
N ASP A 629 -54.49 -18.24 -29.93
CA ASP A 629 -55.01 -19.58 -29.61
C ASP A 629 -54.69 -20.59 -30.74
N SER A 630 -55.02 -20.24 -31.99
CA SER A 630 -54.76 -21.15 -33.11
C SER A 630 -53.28 -21.37 -33.38
N ALA A 631 -52.45 -20.34 -33.21
CA ALA A 631 -50.99 -20.49 -33.36
C ALA A 631 -50.39 -21.43 -32.30
N LEU A 632 -50.90 -21.39 -31.06
CA LEU A 632 -50.45 -22.27 -29.98
C LEU A 632 -50.97 -23.70 -30.16
N GLU A 633 -52.26 -23.89 -30.43
CA GLU A 633 -52.84 -25.21 -30.74
C GLU A 633 -52.17 -25.83 -31.98
N GLY A 634 -51.86 -25.02 -32.99
CA GLY A 634 -51.13 -25.43 -34.18
C GLY A 634 -49.71 -25.87 -33.86
N SER A 635 -49.04 -25.23 -32.90
CA SER A 635 -47.70 -25.62 -32.45
C SER A 635 -47.73 -26.95 -31.69
N GLU A 636 -48.69 -27.14 -30.80
CA GLU A 636 -48.89 -28.41 -30.07
C GLU A 636 -49.21 -29.56 -31.03
N LYS A 637 -50.12 -29.32 -31.99
CA LYS A 637 -50.45 -30.28 -33.04
C LYS A 637 -49.22 -30.65 -33.88
N LEU A 638 -48.39 -29.67 -34.23
CA LEU A 638 -47.18 -29.90 -35.01
C LEU A 638 -46.14 -30.74 -34.25
N ILE A 639 -45.90 -30.45 -32.97
CA ILE A 639 -45.02 -31.27 -32.12
C ILE A 639 -45.54 -32.71 -32.04
N GLY A 640 -46.86 -32.89 -31.92
CA GLY A 640 -47.50 -34.21 -31.90
C GLY A 640 -47.35 -35.04 -33.19
N GLU A 641 -46.96 -34.43 -34.31
CA GLU A 641 -46.65 -35.15 -35.56
C GLU A 641 -45.27 -35.81 -35.55
N PHE A 642 -44.38 -35.36 -34.67
CA PHE A 642 -42.99 -35.83 -34.55
C PHE A 642 -42.72 -36.40 -33.15
N PRO A 643 -43.41 -37.47 -32.73
CA PRO A 643 -43.25 -38.04 -31.38
C PRO A 643 -41.83 -38.54 -31.11
N GLU A 644 -41.04 -38.84 -32.13
CA GLU A 644 -39.63 -39.20 -32.02
C GLU A 644 -38.71 -38.03 -31.61
N LEU A 645 -39.18 -36.79 -31.71
CA LEU A 645 -38.45 -35.58 -31.33
C LEU A 645 -38.87 -35.04 -29.95
N ALA A 646 -39.83 -35.68 -29.28
CA ALA A 646 -40.38 -35.24 -27.99
C ALA A 646 -40.20 -36.32 -26.90
N ASP A 647 -39.95 -35.89 -25.68
CA ASP A 647 -39.89 -36.77 -24.51
C ASP A 647 -41.31 -37.28 -24.18
N GLU A 648 -41.49 -38.60 -24.11
CA GLU A 648 -42.78 -39.24 -23.87
C GLU A 648 -43.40 -38.89 -22.50
N ALA A 649 -42.57 -38.65 -21.48
CA ALA A 649 -43.00 -38.35 -20.12
C ALA A 649 -43.38 -36.87 -19.94
N THR A 650 -42.65 -35.95 -20.58
CA THR A 650 -42.88 -34.51 -20.43
C THR A 650 -43.74 -33.92 -21.54
N GLY A 651 -43.78 -34.57 -22.72
CA GLY A 651 -44.43 -34.05 -23.93
C GLY A 651 -43.72 -32.85 -24.56
N GLU A 652 -42.54 -32.47 -24.05
CA GLU A 652 -41.71 -31.38 -24.55
C GLU A 652 -40.74 -31.90 -25.63
N LEU A 653 -40.32 -31.02 -26.54
CA LEU A 653 -39.26 -31.36 -27.49
C LEU A 653 -37.96 -31.68 -26.74
N GLU A 654 -37.22 -32.67 -27.25
CA GLU A 654 -35.89 -32.99 -26.76
C GLU A 654 -34.97 -31.76 -26.89
N PRO A 655 -34.03 -31.52 -25.94
CA PRO A 655 -33.22 -30.30 -25.94
C PRO A 655 -32.48 -30.04 -27.26
N ASN A 656 -32.01 -31.09 -27.95
CA ASN A 656 -31.29 -30.97 -29.22
C ASN A 656 -32.21 -30.93 -30.46
N ALA A 657 -33.53 -30.87 -30.30
CA ALA A 657 -34.48 -30.87 -31.41
C ALA A 657 -35.11 -29.49 -31.64
N VAL A 658 -35.13 -29.06 -32.89
CA VAL A 658 -35.76 -27.81 -33.33
C VAL A 658 -36.70 -28.10 -34.50
N ILE A 659 -37.94 -27.63 -34.41
CA ILE A 659 -38.92 -27.70 -35.50
C ILE A 659 -39.15 -26.29 -36.04
N ILE A 660 -38.92 -26.09 -37.33
CA ILE A 660 -39.14 -24.80 -38.00
C ILE A 660 -40.41 -24.92 -38.86
N PRO A 661 -41.54 -24.30 -38.47
CA PRO A 661 -42.77 -24.41 -39.22
C PRO A 661 -42.74 -23.51 -40.46
N LEU A 662 -42.90 -24.10 -41.65
CA LEU A 662 -43.05 -23.37 -42.91
C LEU A 662 -44.51 -23.47 -43.36
N MET A 663 -45.24 -22.37 -43.20
CA MET A 663 -46.69 -22.32 -43.42
C MET A 663 -47.02 -21.78 -44.81
N VAL A 664 -47.68 -22.59 -45.63
CA VAL A 664 -48.06 -22.27 -47.02
C VAL A 664 -49.57 -22.06 -47.10
N TRP A 665 -50.01 -20.87 -47.52
CA TRP A 665 -51.41 -20.53 -47.74
C TRP A 665 -51.91 -20.94 -49.13
N GLN A 666 -53.23 -21.05 -49.27
CA GLN A 666 -53.89 -21.16 -50.57
C GLN A 666 -53.51 -19.97 -51.48
N GLY A 667 -52.80 -20.27 -52.57
CA GLY A 667 -52.23 -19.28 -53.48
C GLY A 667 -50.71 -19.38 -53.65
N GLY A 668 -50.04 -20.28 -52.92
CA GLY A 668 -48.60 -20.51 -53.06
C GLY A 668 -47.74 -19.43 -52.42
N ARG A 669 -48.31 -18.68 -51.47
CA ARG A 669 -47.58 -17.71 -50.65
C ARG A 669 -47.46 -18.25 -49.23
N GLY A 670 -46.33 -18.07 -48.59
CA GLY A 670 -46.05 -18.64 -47.29
C GLY A 670 -44.81 -18.03 -46.65
N GLY A 671 -44.55 -18.47 -45.43
CA GLY A 671 -43.43 -17.97 -44.65
C GLY A 671 -43.06 -18.90 -43.53
N VAL A 672 -41.89 -18.63 -42.96
CA VAL A 672 -41.38 -19.35 -41.81
C VAL A 672 -41.97 -18.70 -40.55
N MET A 673 -42.57 -19.52 -39.70
CA MET A 673 -43.02 -19.11 -38.37
C MET A 673 -41.87 -19.26 -37.37
N PRO A 674 -41.92 -18.58 -36.20
CA PRO A 674 -40.92 -18.75 -35.16
C PRO A 674 -40.70 -20.22 -34.81
N ALA A 675 -39.43 -20.61 -34.69
CA ALA A 675 -39.05 -21.98 -34.39
C ALA A 675 -39.66 -22.51 -33.07
N LEU A 676 -39.88 -23.82 -33.03
CA LEU A 676 -40.16 -24.57 -31.81
C LEU A 676 -38.88 -25.27 -31.37
N THR A 677 -38.51 -25.17 -30.10
CA THR A 677 -37.23 -25.69 -29.60
C THR A 677 -37.45 -26.45 -28.29
N GLY A 678 -36.61 -27.45 -28.01
CA GLY A 678 -36.53 -28.09 -26.69
C GLY A 678 -35.79 -27.24 -25.64
N HIS A 679 -35.10 -26.17 -26.06
CA HIS A 679 -34.43 -25.26 -25.14
C HIS A 679 -35.41 -24.27 -24.51
N VAL A 680 -35.51 -24.33 -23.19
CA VAL A 680 -36.34 -23.42 -22.38
C VAL A 680 -35.63 -22.08 -22.20
N TYR A 681 -36.36 -20.98 -22.35
CA TYR A 681 -35.90 -19.63 -22.02
C TYR A 681 -35.68 -19.49 -20.52
N GLU A 682 -34.42 -19.29 -20.14
CA GLU A 682 -33.96 -19.02 -18.80
C GLU A 682 -32.97 -17.84 -18.84
N GLY A 683 -33.00 -16.97 -17.83
CA GLY A 683 -32.13 -15.79 -17.78
C GLY A 683 -32.79 -14.51 -18.31
N THR A 684 -32.56 -13.39 -17.62
CA THR A 684 -33.16 -12.09 -17.97
C THR A 684 -32.57 -11.47 -19.24
N GLU A 685 -31.32 -11.81 -19.60
CA GLU A 685 -30.64 -11.32 -20.80
C GLU A 685 -30.70 -12.28 -21.99
N SER A 686 -31.29 -13.46 -21.80
CA SER A 686 -31.42 -14.41 -22.90
C SER A 686 -32.22 -13.83 -24.07
N TRP A 687 -31.70 -14.01 -25.27
CA TRP A 687 -32.38 -13.71 -26.52
C TRP A 687 -33.23 -14.87 -27.01
N LEU A 688 -33.10 -16.05 -26.38
CA LEU A 688 -34.04 -17.15 -26.56
C LEU A 688 -35.43 -16.67 -26.12
N GLY A 689 -36.49 -17.02 -26.86
CA GLY A 689 -37.85 -16.63 -26.51
C GLY A 689 -38.61 -16.12 -27.72
N GLY A 690 -39.81 -16.67 -27.94
CA GLY A 690 -40.71 -16.17 -28.96
C GLY A 690 -41.49 -14.97 -28.44
N TYR A 691 -41.84 -14.05 -29.35
CA TYR A 691 -42.79 -13.01 -29.03
C TYR A 691 -44.17 -13.33 -29.60
N SER A 692 -45.22 -13.11 -28.81
CA SER A 692 -46.62 -13.30 -29.25
C SER A 692 -46.96 -12.53 -30.53
N PHE A 693 -46.33 -11.38 -30.78
CA PHE A 693 -46.54 -10.63 -32.02
C PHE A 693 -45.95 -11.32 -33.26
N GLU A 694 -44.89 -12.12 -33.11
CA GLU A 694 -44.28 -12.89 -34.21
C GLU A 694 -45.15 -14.10 -34.52
N ARG A 695 -45.64 -14.81 -33.48
CA ARG A 695 -46.57 -15.93 -33.67
C ARG A 695 -47.92 -15.55 -34.26
N THR A 696 -48.39 -14.34 -33.96
CA THR A 696 -49.67 -13.83 -34.51
C THR A 696 -49.52 -13.17 -35.87
N SER A 697 -48.30 -13.11 -36.44
CA SER A 697 -48.03 -12.51 -37.75
C SER A 697 -47.36 -13.51 -38.70
N ALA A 698 -48.16 -14.29 -39.41
CA ALA A 698 -47.67 -15.26 -40.39
C ALA A 698 -47.09 -14.53 -41.62
N PRO A 699 -45.79 -14.66 -41.96
CA PRO A 699 -45.21 -13.96 -43.09
C PRO A 699 -45.80 -14.42 -44.44
N LEU A 700 -45.84 -13.51 -45.42
CA LEU A 700 -46.31 -13.77 -46.78
C LEU A 700 -45.22 -13.45 -47.80
N TRP A 701 -44.43 -14.44 -48.16
CA TRP A 701 -43.52 -14.40 -49.30
C TRP A 701 -44.04 -15.30 -50.41
N ASP A 702 -43.61 -15.05 -51.64
CA ASP A 702 -43.95 -15.95 -52.74
C ASP A 702 -43.12 -17.24 -52.57
N ALA A 703 -43.79 -18.39 -52.49
CA ALA A 703 -43.13 -19.67 -52.23
C ALA A 703 -42.42 -20.23 -53.48
N ASP A 704 -42.42 -19.49 -54.58
CA ASP A 704 -41.72 -19.81 -55.83
C ASP A 704 -40.23 -19.40 -55.83
N ASP A 705 -39.74 -18.78 -54.74
CA ASP A 705 -38.31 -18.59 -54.46
C ASP A 705 -37.82 -19.46 -53.26
N PRO A 706 -37.45 -20.72 -53.52
CA PRO A 706 -36.86 -21.63 -52.53
C PRO A 706 -35.54 -21.13 -51.95
N GLY A 707 -34.81 -20.28 -52.66
CA GLY A 707 -33.56 -19.70 -52.17
C GLY A 707 -33.83 -18.71 -51.04
N LEU A 708 -34.91 -17.94 -51.15
CA LEU A 708 -35.40 -17.06 -50.10
C LEU A 708 -35.97 -17.86 -48.91
N MET A 709 -36.71 -18.95 -49.15
CA MET A 709 -37.17 -19.86 -48.10
C MET A 709 -36.00 -20.48 -47.33
N ALA A 710 -34.99 -20.99 -48.03
CA ALA A 710 -33.80 -21.58 -47.41
C ALA A 710 -33.02 -20.55 -46.57
N SER A 711 -32.95 -19.29 -47.02
CA SER A 711 -32.36 -18.20 -46.24
C SER A 711 -33.20 -17.84 -45.01
N ALA A 712 -34.53 -17.84 -45.11
CA ALA A 712 -35.40 -17.58 -43.97
C ALA A 712 -35.29 -18.69 -42.91
N VAL A 713 -35.26 -19.95 -43.33
CA VAL A 713 -35.02 -21.09 -42.43
C VAL A 713 -33.64 -20.99 -41.79
N ALA A 714 -32.59 -20.68 -42.57
CA ALA A 714 -31.25 -20.51 -42.02
C ALA A 714 -31.18 -19.37 -40.99
N HIS A 715 -31.90 -18.26 -41.23
CA HIS A 715 -31.98 -17.16 -40.27
C HIS A 715 -32.61 -17.59 -38.94
N GLU A 716 -33.71 -18.36 -38.99
CA GLU A 716 -34.34 -18.90 -37.78
C GLU A 716 -33.43 -19.91 -37.05
N ILE A 717 -32.66 -20.73 -37.77
CA ILE A 717 -31.63 -21.60 -37.17
C ILE A 717 -30.58 -20.75 -36.42
N GLU A 718 -30.12 -19.66 -37.03
CA GLU A 718 -29.17 -18.74 -36.41
C GLU A 718 -29.78 -17.96 -35.24
N ASP A 719 -31.07 -17.58 -35.31
CA ASP A 719 -31.80 -16.95 -34.21
C ASP A 719 -31.89 -17.89 -33.01
N VAL A 720 -32.25 -19.16 -33.23
CA VAL A 720 -32.25 -20.19 -32.19
C VAL A 720 -30.85 -20.40 -31.63
N ALA A 721 -29.82 -20.49 -32.48
CA ALA A 721 -28.43 -20.67 -32.03
C ALA A 721 -27.94 -19.48 -31.17
N ARG A 722 -28.24 -18.24 -31.58
CA ARG A 722 -27.96 -17.02 -30.78
C ARG A 722 -28.75 -17.00 -29.48
N GLY A 723 -30.00 -17.47 -29.52
CA GLY A 723 -30.83 -17.68 -28.34
C GLY A 723 -30.20 -18.66 -27.37
N ILE A 724 -29.78 -19.85 -27.83
CA ILE A 724 -29.12 -20.88 -27.02
C ILE A 724 -27.80 -20.34 -26.42
N GLN A 725 -26.98 -19.64 -27.21
CA GLN A 725 -25.73 -19.02 -26.74
C GLN A 725 -25.95 -18.02 -25.61
N SER A 726 -27.06 -17.28 -25.64
CA SER A 726 -27.45 -16.32 -24.59
C SER A 726 -28.35 -16.91 -23.51
N ASN A 727 -28.72 -18.20 -23.63
CA ASN A 727 -29.63 -18.83 -22.69
C ASN A 727 -28.94 -19.06 -21.34
N ARG A 728 -29.69 -18.90 -20.25
CA ARG A 728 -29.18 -18.86 -18.85
C ARG A 728 -28.20 -17.72 -18.57
N THR A 729 -28.09 -16.73 -19.47
CA THR A 729 -27.44 -15.46 -19.15
C THR A 729 -28.43 -14.58 -18.40
N TYR A 730 -28.07 -14.25 -17.17
CA TYR A 730 -28.78 -13.28 -16.36
C TYR A 730 -28.04 -11.95 -16.45
N GLU A 731 -28.79 -10.85 -16.42
CA GLU A 731 -28.21 -9.52 -16.23
C GLU A 731 -27.26 -9.59 -15.05
N ALA A 732 -25.98 -9.52 -15.35
CA ALA A 732 -24.99 -9.54 -14.32
C ALA A 732 -25.14 -8.20 -13.60
N ASP A 733 -25.67 -8.21 -12.37
CA ASP A 733 -25.51 -7.09 -11.44
C ASP A 733 -24.02 -6.66 -11.32
N LEU A 734 -23.12 -7.53 -11.77
CA LEU A 734 -21.68 -7.44 -11.81
C LEU A 734 -21.16 -6.93 -13.17
N GLU A 735 -20.92 -5.63 -13.29
CA GLU A 735 -20.07 -5.14 -14.40
C GLU A 735 -18.58 -5.53 -14.18
N PHE A 736 -17.85 -5.77 -15.27
CA PHE A 736 -16.43 -6.13 -15.24
C PHE A 736 -15.58 -5.18 -14.40
N LEU A 737 -15.69 -3.88 -14.69
CA LEU A 737 -14.87 -2.83 -14.07
C LEU A 737 -15.03 -2.77 -12.54
N PRO A 738 -16.25 -2.74 -11.98
CA PRO A 738 -16.44 -2.78 -10.55
C PRO A 738 -15.95 -4.10 -9.93
N LEU A 739 -16.35 -5.27 -10.43
CA LEU A 739 -15.90 -6.54 -9.83
C LEU A 739 -14.37 -6.65 -9.82
N TRP A 740 -13.73 -6.30 -10.93
CA TRP A 740 -12.29 -6.20 -11.03
C TRP A 740 -11.70 -5.23 -10.00
N ALA A 741 -12.31 -4.07 -9.81
CA ALA A 741 -11.87 -3.07 -8.83
C ALA A 741 -11.99 -3.58 -7.39
N VAL A 742 -13.04 -4.33 -7.01
CA VAL A 742 -13.16 -4.96 -5.68
C VAL A 742 -12.00 -5.90 -5.43
N LEU A 743 -11.83 -6.86 -6.33
CA LEU A 743 -10.84 -7.92 -6.19
C LEU A 743 -9.43 -7.32 -6.16
N THR A 744 -9.17 -6.33 -7.03
CA THR A 744 -7.92 -5.59 -7.07
C THR A 744 -7.68 -4.82 -5.77
N ALA A 745 -8.66 -4.06 -5.28
CA ALA A 745 -8.52 -3.26 -4.07
C ALA A 745 -8.31 -4.15 -2.83
N SER A 746 -9.11 -5.19 -2.69
CA SER A 746 -9.04 -6.18 -1.60
C SER A 746 -7.69 -6.90 -1.60
N GLY A 747 -7.27 -7.41 -2.76
CA GLY A 747 -5.98 -8.07 -2.93
C GLY A 747 -4.81 -7.12 -2.67
N SER A 748 -4.88 -5.87 -3.14
CA SER A 748 -3.85 -4.85 -2.91
C SER A 748 -3.67 -4.56 -1.43
N VAL A 749 -4.78 -4.38 -0.70
CA VAL A 749 -4.75 -4.14 0.74
C VAL A 749 -4.20 -5.36 1.47
N MET A 750 -4.59 -6.57 1.07
CA MET A 750 -4.05 -7.81 1.63
C MET A 750 -2.53 -7.90 1.45
N PHE A 751 -2.03 -7.68 0.23
CA PHE A 751 -0.59 -7.69 -0.05
C PHE A 751 0.17 -6.61 0.74
N LEU A 752 -0.41 -5.41 0.84
CA LEU A 752 0.18 -4.31 1.61
C LEU A 752 0.16 -4.56 3.11
N ALA A 753 -0.92 -5.13 3.65
CA ALA A 753 -1.05 -5.51 5.05
C ALA A 753 -0.08 -6.64 5.39
N LEU A 754 -0.01 -7.68 4.56
CA LEU A 754 0.94 -8.78 4.70
C LEU A 754 2.38 -8.29 4.62
N GLY A 755 2.70 -7.42 3.65
CA GLY A 755 4.01 -6.77 3.54
C GLY A 755 4.35 -5.92 4.77
N GLY A 756 3.38 -5.19 5.32
CA GLY A 756 3.52 -4.42 6.55
C GLY A 756 3.75 -5.30 7.78
N ILE A 757 3.05 -6.44 7.88
CA ILE A 757 3.22 -7.44 8.94
C ILE A 757 4.58 -8.16 8.80
N LEU A 758 5.04 -8.43 7.58
CA LEU A 758 6.36 -9.00 7.35
C LEU A 758 7.48 -8.01 7.71
N GLU A 759 7.34 -6.72 7.36
CA GLU A 759 8.28 -5.67 7.77
C GLU A 759 8.25 -5.47 9.30
N ALA A 760 7.08 -5.61 9.92
CA ALA A 760 6.87 -5.60 11.36
C ALA A 760 7.63 -6.72 12.07
N LEU A 761 7.42 -7.94 11.58
CA LEU A 761 7.99 -9.16 12.11
C LEU A 761 9.49 -9.19 11.84
N ALA A 762 9.97 -8.66 10.71
CA ALA A 762 11.40 -8.46 10.46
C ALA A 762 12.03 -7.42 11.41
N GLY A 763 11.25 -6.44 11.89
CA GLY A 763 11.67 -5.47 12.90
C GLY A 763 11.69 -6.02 14.34
N THR A 764 10.88 -7.05 14.65
CA THR A 764 10.92 -7.78 15.93
C THR A 764 11.84 -8.98 15.90
N ALA A 765 12.03 -9.59 14.73
CA ALA A 765 13.03 -10.60 14.44
C ALA A 765 14.39 -9.91 14.22
N LEU A 766 14.95 -9.47 15.33
CA LEU A 766 16.38 -9.23 15.56
C LEU A 766 17.28 -10.46 15.26
N GLY A 767 16.89 -11.34 14.34
CA GLY A 767 17.52 -12.62 14.02
C GLY A 767 18.11 -12.75 12.61
N LEU A 768 17.87 -11.84 11.67
CA LEU A 768 18.56 -11.87 10.35
C LEU A 768 19.88 -11.10 10.40
N ARG A 769 20.76 -11.46 11.35
CA ARG A 769 22.16 -11.04 11.36
C ARG A 769 22.96 -11.91 10.37
N GLY A 770 23.39 -11.33 9.25
CA GLY A 770 24.69 -11.71 8.69
C GLY A 770 24.77 -12.31 7.29
N HIS A 771 24.26 -11.62 6.27
CA HIS A 771 24.61 -11.93 4.87
C HIS A 771 25.42 -10.79 4.23
N GLY A 772 26.66 -10.59 4.68
CA GLY A 772 27.61 -9.62 4.13
C GLY A 772 29.03 -9.76 4.71
N ARG A 773 30.05 -9.26 4.00
CA ARG A 773 31.48 -9.33 4.39
C ARG A 773 31.74 -8.76 5.80
N THR A 774 31.18 -7.60 6.10
CA THR A 774 31.28 -6.94 7.43
C THR A 774 30.75 -7.83 8.55
N GLY A 775 29.61 -8.51 8.33
CA GLY A 775 29.01 -9.39 9.34
C GLY A 775 29.82 -10.65 9.61
N ARG A 776 30.59 -11.15 8.63
CA ARG A 776 31.55 -12.25 8.81
C ARG A 776 32.79 -11.79 9.58
N ALA A 777 33.37 -10.65 9.22
CA ALA A 777 34.53 -10.08 9.92
C ALA A 777 34.22 -9.79 11.39
N LEU A 778 33.07 -9.20 11.68
CA LEU A 778 32.62 -8.95 13.06
C LEU A 778 32.34 -10.22 13.86
N ARG A 779 31.77 -11.27 13.24
CA ARG A 779 31.57 -12.56 13.92
C ARG A 779 32.90 -13.21 14.29
N ALA A 780 33.87 -13.20 13.37
CA ALA A 780 35.21 -13.71 13.63
C ALA A 780 35.91 -12.92 14.76
N ALA A 781 35.86 -11.58 14.70
CA ALA A 781 36.43 -10.73 15.75
C ALA A 781 35.76 -10.96 17.12
N ARG A 782 34.43 -11.08 17.17
CA ARG A 782 33.72 -11.39 18.42
C ARG A 782 34.06 -12.77 18.98
N GLY A 783 34.10 -13.80 18.13
CA GLY A 783 34.48 -15.14 18.55
C GLY A 783 35.90 -15.19 19.13
N GLY A 784 36.85 -14.51 18.49
CA GLY A 784 38.22 -14.39 19.01
C GLY A 784 38.31 -13.64 20.34
N LEU A 785 37.54 -12.55 20.49
CA LEU A 785 37.51 -11.80 21.75
C LEU A 785 36.81 -12.56 22.89
N GLU A 786 35.73 -13.30 22.61
CA GLU A 786 35.07 -14.16 23.61
C GLU A 786 36.03 -15.23 24.10
N GLN A 787 36.83 -15.83 23.21
CA GLN A 787 37.83 -16.83 23.56
C GLN A 787 38.98 -16.25 24.40
N LEU A 788 39.46 -15.05 24.05
CA LEU A 788 40.47 -14.32 24.83
C LEU A 788 39.95 -13.88 26.21
N MET A 789 38.69 -13.46 26.32
CA MET A 789 38.05 -13.10 27.58
C MET A 789 37.83 -14.33 28.48
N LEU A 790 37.39 -15.46 27.92
CA LEU A 790 37.19 -16.72 28.67
C LEU A 790 38.51 -17.31 29.20
N GLY A 791 39.63 -17.15 28.47
CA GLY A 791 40.95 -17.57 28.93
C GLY A 791 41.54 -16.73 30.08
N ARG A 792 40.90 -15.61 30.44
CA ARG A 792 41.35 -14.68 31.48
C ARG A 792 41.10 -15.20 32.90
N ASP A 793 39.94 -15.84 33.14
CA ASP A 793 39.55 -16.33 34.47
C ASP A 793 40.46 -17.48 34.96
N GLU A 794 40.96 -18.33 34.06
CA GLU A 794 41.94 -19.38 34.41
C GLU A 794 43.36 -18.83 34.68
N ARG A 795 43.65 -17.61 34.23
CA ARG A 795 45.01 -17.03 34.25
C ARG A 795 45.21 -15.95 35.30
N GLU A 796 44.15 -15.30 35.81
CA GLU A 796 44.22 -14.51 37.04
C GLU A 796 44.75 -15.35 38.21
N LEU A 797 44.38 -16.63 38.27
CA LEU A 797 44.89 -17.61 39.23
C LEU A 797 46.39 -17.94 39.03
N SER A 798 46.93 -17.76 37.83
CA SER A 798 48.32 -18.10 37.50
C SER A 798 49.27 -16.89 37.59
N ALA A 799 48.80 -15.69 37.25
CA ALA A 799 49.58 -14.45 37.33
C ALA A 799 49.74 -13.94 38.77
N VAL A 800 48.71 -14.12 39.62
CA VAL A 800 48.77 -13.79 41.06
C VAL A 800 49.71 -14.73 41.83
N ALA A 801 50.01 -15.91 41.31
CA ALA A 801 50.97 -16.82 41.91
C ALA A 801 52.45 -16.41 41.70
N ILE A 802 52.74 -15.48 40.77
CA ILE A 802 54.12 -15.14 40.35
C ILE A 802 54.54 -13.72 40.77
N LEU A 803 53.62 -12.81 41.09
CA LEU A 803 53.95 -11.40 41.31
C LEU A 803 53.54 -10.92 42.71
N GLY A 804 54.52 -10.89 43.61
CA GLY A 804 54.40 -10.35 44.96
C GLY A 804 54.28 -8.82 45.00
N ALA A 805 53.55 -8.34 46.01
CA ALA A 805 53.25 -6.93 46.28
C ALA A 805 54.51 -6.08 46.58
N GLY A 806 54.73 -5.03 45.77
CA GLY A 806 55.67 -3.95 46.07
C GLY A 806 55.38 -2.70 45.21
N PRO A 807 55.69 -1.47 45.68
CA PRO A 807 55.11 -0.22 45.16
C PRO A 807 55.88 0.44 44.00
N ALA A 808 56.47 -0.34 43.11
CA ALA A 808 57.06 0.17 41.87
C ALA A 808 56.77 -0.79 40.72
N GLY A 809 55.85 -0.40 39.83
CA GLY A 809 55.37 -1.23 38.73
C GLY A 809 56.51 -1.68 37.82
N SER A 810 56.71 -2.99 37.73
CA SER A 810 57.67 -3.57 36.78
C SER A 810 57.16 -3.40 35.34
N ALA A 811 58.07 -3.34 34.36
CA ALA A 811 57.72 -3.19 32.94
C ALA A 811 56.75 -4.27 32.41
N GLN A 812 56.67 -5.42 33.08
CA GLN A 812 55.74 -6.51 32.76
C GLN A 812 54.31 -6.22 33.21
N GLU A 813 54.13 -5.53 34.33
CA GLU A 813 52.81 -5.12 34.83
C GLU A 813 52.19 -4.02 33.95
N ALA A 814 53.02 -3.08 33.48
CA ALA A 814 52.64 -2.08 32.48
C ALA A 814 52.25 -2.74 31.14
N GLY A 815 52.99 -3.79 30.73
CA GLY A 815 52.69 -4.57 29.52
C GLY A 815 51.34 -5.30 29.60
N GLN A 816 51.01 -5.88 30.76
CA GLN A 816 49.72 -6.55 30.98
C GLN A 816 48.55 -5.56 30.98
N ARG A 817 48.69 -4.40 31.64
CA ARG A 817 47.65 -3.37 31.62
C ARG A 817 47.39 -2.80 30.22
N LEU A 818 48.44 -2.66 29.39
CA LEU A 818 48.30 -2.25 27.99
C LEU A 818 47.58 -3.30 27.13
N TYR A 819 47.82 -4.60 27.39
CA TYR A 819 47.10 -5.69 26.74
C TYR A 819 45.62 -5.70 27.11
N GLU A 820 45.31 -5.52 28.39
CA GLU A 820 43.92 -5.50 28.89
C GLU A 820 43.13 -4.31 28.35
N SER A 821 43.74 -3.12 28.27
CA SER A 821 43.10 -1.95 27.67
C SER A 821 42.84 -2.15 26.16
N ALA A 822 43.78 -2.81 25.46
CA ALA A 822 43.62 -3.14 24.03
C ALA A 822 42.48 -4.15 23.79
N LEU A 823 42.32 -5.14 24.67
CA LEU A 823 41.26 -6.14 24.61
C LEU A 823 39.86 -5.53 24.80
N VAL A 824 39.72 -4.67 25.82
CA VAL A 824 38.47 -3.95 26.10
C VAL A 824 38.13 -2.97 24.97
N THR A 825 39.14 -2.32 24.39
CA THR A 825 38.97 -1.42 23.24
C THR A 825 38.47 -2.19 22.01
N ALA A 826 39.04 -3.36 21.73
CA ALA A 826 38.62 -4.21 20.62
C ALA A 826 37.19 -4.75 20.80
N TRP A 827 36.81 -5.16 22.01
CA TRP A 827 35.44 -5.57 22.34
C TRP A 827 34.41 -4.47 22.08
N ARG A 828 34.73 -3.25 22.49
CA ARG A 828 33.85 -2.08 22.32
C ARG A 828 33.76 -1.61 20.88
N GLU A 829 34.84 -1.70 20.10
CA GLU A 829 34.79 -1.42 18.66
C GLU A 829 33.94 -2.47 17.90
N ALA A 830 34.00 -3.75 18.31
CA ALA A 830 33.13 -4.79 17.76
C ALA A 830 31.65 -4.50 18.06
N GLU A 831 31.35 -4.02 19.27
CA GLU A 831 30.00 -3.69 19.67
C GLU A 831 29.47 -2.43 18.95
N ALA A 832 30.31 -1.40 18.82
CA ALA A 832 29.99 -0.19 18.08
C ALA A 832 29.71 -0.49 16.60
N LEU A 833 30.59 -1.24 15.93
CA LEU A 833 30.39 -1.63 14.53
C LEU A 833 29.17 -2.55 14.35
N GLY A 834 28.91 -3.45 15.32
CA GLY A 834 27.75 -4.33 15.34
C GLY A 834 26.41 -3.61 15.60
N SER A 835 26.45 -2.39 16.13
CA SER A 835 25.27 -1.55 16.39
C SER A 835 24.82 -0.69 15.20
N LEU A 836 25.64 -0.62 14.14
CA LEU A 836 25.35 0.18 12.95
C LEU A 836 24.19 -0.39 12.10
N PRO A 837 23.41 0.44 11.39
CA PRO A 837 22.39 -0.03 10.45
C PRO A 837 22.99 -0.84 9.29
N LEU A 838 22.25 -1.80 8.72
CA LEU A 838 22.72 -2.70 7.64
C LEU A 838 23.35 -1.97 6.42
N GLY A 839 22.86 -0.78 6.08
CA GLY A 839 23.36 0.02 4.96
C GLY A 839 24.64 0.79 5.30
N ALA A 840 24.82 1.13 6.58
CA ALA A 840 26.08 1.70 7.08
C ALA A 840 27.14 0.61 7.25
N GLN A 841 26.76 -0.59 7.70
CA GLN A 841 27.66 -1.76 7.77
C GLN A 841 28.22 -2.15 6.41
N ARG A 842 27.49 -1.89 5.31
CA ARG A 842 27.94 -2.17 3.94
C ARG A 842 28.84 -1.07 3.33
N ARG A 843 29.10 0.03 4.04
CA ARG A 843 30.01 1.06 3.53
C ARG A 843 31.44 0.52 3.46
N PRO A 844 32.21 0.85 2.41
CA PRO A 844 33.58 0.36 2.25
C PRO A 844 34.48 0.66 3.45
N ASP A 845 34.27 1.82 4.08
CA ASP A 845 35.00 2.25 5.26
C ASP A 845 34.67 1.38 6.50
N THR A 846 33.40 1.05 6.69
CA THR A 846 32.96 0.19 7.80
C THR A 846 33.38 -1.26 7.60
N VAL A 847 33.41 -1.74 6.36
CA VAL A 847 33.99 -3.05 6.00
C VAL A 847 35.47 -3.08 6.39
N ARG A 848 36.25 -2.07 5.98
CA ARG A 848 37.67 -1.94 6.33
C ARG A 848 37.92 -1.90 7.83
N ARG A 849 37.09 -1.15 8.57
CA ARG A 849 37.20 -1.09 10.04
C ARG A 849 36.87 -2.43 10.72
N ALA A 850 35.89 -3.17 10.21
CA ALA A 850 35.55 -4.49 10.74
C ALA A 850 36.65 -5.53 10.43
N GLU A 851 37.29 -5.44 9.25
CA GLU A 851 38.43 -6.28 8.87
C GLU A 851 39.68 -5.93 9.70
N ALA A 852 40.01 -4.65 9.84
CA ALA A 852 41.12 -4.19 10.68
C ALA A 852 40.93 -4.58 12.16
N LEU A 853 39.69 -4.56 12.66
CA LEU A 853 39.39 -5.03 14.00
C LEU A 853 39.62 -6.53 14.15
N ARG A 854 39.19 -7.35 13.17
CA ARG A 854 39.47 -8.79 13.16
C ARG A 854 40.98 -9.05 13.20
N ASP A 855 41.75 -8.36 12.37
CA ASP A 855 43.19 -8.54 12.29
C ASP A 855 43.88 -8.14 13.62
N ARG A 856 43.42 -7.06 14.26
CA ARG A 856 43.88 -6.63 15.59
C ARG A 856 43.55 -7.65 16.70
N VAL A 857 42.39 -8.30 16.64
CA VAL A 857 42.03 -9.37 17.59
C VAL A 857 42.94 -10.59 17.39
N GLU A 858 43.31 -10.89 16.16
CA GLU A 858 44.25 -11.98 15.84
C GLU A 858 45.68 -11.67 16.31
N ASP A 859 46.12 -10.41 16.20
CA ASP A 859 47.39 -9.96 16.78
C ASP A 859 47.40 -10.06 18.31
N LEU A 860 46.30 -9.69 18.98
CA LEU A 860 46.14 -9.84 20.43
C LEU A 860 46.18 -11.31 20.86
N ALA A 861 45.58 -12.22 20.09
CA ALA A 861 45.66 -13.66 20.34
C ALA A 861 47.11 -14.18 20.22
N ARG A 862 47.87 -13.72 19.22
CA ARG A 862 49.30 -14.09 19.07
C ARG A 862 50.18 -13.54 20.19
N GLN A 863 49.90 -12.32 20.64
CA GLN A 863 50.62 -11.69 21.75
C GLN A 863 50.37 -12.43 23.07
N ASP A 864 49.14 -12.88 23.32
CA ASP A 864 48.74 -13.70 24.47
C ASP A 864 49.46 -15.06 24.49
N GLU A 865 49.51 -15.76 23.34
CA GLU A 865 50.21 -17.04 23.20
C GLU A 865 51.74 -16.90 23.42
N ASP A 866 52.34 -15.78 23.03
CA ASP A 866 53.76 -15.51 23.25
C ASP A 866 54.05 -15.17 24.73
N VAL A 867 53.20 -14.40 25.39
CA VAL A 867 53.28 -14.16 26.85
C VAL A 867 53.17 -15.48 27.61
N HIS A 868 52.24 -16.35 27.21
CA HIS A 868 52.08 -17.67 27.82
C HIS A 868 53.32 -18.57 27.63
N ARG A 869 53.87 -18.65 26.42
CA ARG A 869 55.12 -19.41 26.17
C ARG A 869 56.30 -18.91 26.99
N ARG A 870 56.40 -17.61 27.23
CA ARG A 870 57.46 -17.04 28.09
C ARG A 870 57.22 -17.36 29.56
N ALA A 871 55.98 -17.32 30.03
CA ALA A 871 55.62 -17.71 31.39
C ALA A 871 55.90 -19.20 31.66
N GLU A 872 55.55 -20.10 30.72
CA GLU A 872 55.89 -21.53 30.83
C GLU A 872 57.41 -21.77 30.84
N ARG A 873 58.16 -21.05 30.01
CA ARG A 873 59.63 -21.14 29.97
C ARG A 873 60.24 -20.71 31.29
N PHE A 874 59.77 -19.58 31.84
CA PHE A 874 60.19 -19.12 33.16
C PHE A 874 59.88 -20.13 34.27
N LEU A 875 58.68 -20.73 34.27
CA LEU A 875 58.31 -21.77 35.24
C LEU A 875 59.12 -23.07 35.09
N ARG A 876 59.59 -23.41 33.88
CA ARG A 876 60.53 -24.51 33.67
C ARG A 876 61.95 -24.18 34.12
N ASP A 877 62.41 -22.96 33.90
CA ASP A 877 63.75 -22.52 34.30
C ASP A 877 63.86 -22.23 35.81
N SER A 878 62.71 -22.10 36.50
CA SER A 878 62.60 -21.85 37.96
C SER A 878 62.39 -23.13 38.79
N ARG A 879 62.36 -24.31 38.16
CA ARG A 879 62.35 -25.64 38.81
C ARG A 879 63.70 -26.30 38.63
#